data_AF-A0A519LQY2-F1
#
_entry.id   AF-A0A519LQY2-F1
#
_cell.length_a   1.000
_cell.length_b   1.000
_cell.length_c   1.000
_cell.angle_alpha   90.00
_cell.angle_beta   90.00
_cell.angle_gamma   90.00
#
_symmetry.space_group_name_H-M   'P 1'
#
loop_
_entity.id
_entity.type
_entity.pdbx_description
1 polymer ?
#
loop_
_entity_poly.entity_id
_entity_poly.type
_entity_poly.pdbx_seq_one_letter_code
_entity_poly.pdbx_strand_id
1 'polypeptide(L)'
;MSKGLHLKPRQPLEAGQNWNEAAGIVTLNKAGNFTVEIVKTDALRKEAPQKLPLFNKLTQEQVWQMPDIDDRKQYVEEHKKREKQEKQYELDKEKYDAALLKDLDNLSWCWETVGKGMTGRKITHNNSFSKGVPSDLCKLIKYPKILEGSGLTWLEVFTENDPAECVVPHGLFIKAIGTPKIIDAEWRDYSGQKITEEIAFGSTIYLHIYTEALYGDHIEIQLRDTKFVNADLTPTPSDKDGDPIQKLEAKPLTRFRRQVNIHKYDVITKPPAGTIIDAIINNDQKEQTSNANVQKCVFPVFVEQAWQFQGAGLFDSGSKLSINPIVYHSKIEHKEKDLDDCVLNVSKNGILMQGKLTGNNPLMQDDPDKGDAPEEQKKIDFTFGVFIDGTNNNRYDTIARIDWEKKRIGRIETKEKPFTNEEHLKVYAKNKKEVGENENYMYNEGSYENDLSNVAILFDNYKKDDINIFKIYTEGMNTNTLADKDMNVIKYKSNDFFMGGAFGAGNSGIVDRVHRTIEQLVDKIAAAISNEKIKKIDLIKIDVFGFSRGAASARHFVHEITLPSYKTGLSRDHSGLIINTKYANLPLPSNGYLGYLLSEKGIEFNRLIIRFAGLYDTVAHHGLVQFNDIKDLGLNSINKAKYVIHMVAAEEHRKNFSLSPIIKSQNHIELYMPGVHCDVGGSYIEGRPEGIAAGIAPDPAGEHILATDYCDNTVVSPTLNKFRDILIKEGWFKADQIGVRDAYNNPYKYDSSRSSLYDTQQLVSQRAYISNQYSFIPLHMMCNFAIEKGLKFDYSDLIKTKNFQKNIFPKHVSFIEKIKTYLVDYATKAISNPLEVIEHEIPVEDMKQLRNHYLHYNATSGVVNAPEPERKRFIIKG
;
A
#
# COMPACT_ATOMS: atom_id res chain seq x y z
N MET A 1 -23.17 -46.26 25.62
CA MET A 1 -24.62 -45.99 25.59
C MET A 1 -24.96 -44.87 24.61
N SER A 2 -24.20 -43.77 24.57
CA SER A 2 -24.46 -42.59 23.73
C SER A 2 -24.51 -42.89 22.24
N LYS A 3 -23.60 -43.74 21.73
CA LYS A 3 -23.65 -44.28 20.35
C LYS A 3 -24.92 -45.09 20.02
N GLY A 4 -25.77 -45.37 21.00
CA GLY A 4 -27.05 -46.06 20.82
C GLY A 4 -28.27 -45.17 21.09
N LEU A 5 -28.07 -43.97 21.64
CA LEU A 5 -29.13 -42.98 21.85
C LEU A 5 -29.33 -42.24 20.53
N HIS A 6 -30.50 -42.38 19.92
CA HIS A 6 -30.87 -41.62 18.73
C HIS A 6 -32.01 -40.69 19.09
N LEU A 7 -31.89 -39.41 18.70
CA LEU A 7 -32.93 -38.42 18.91
C LEU A 7 -33.72 -38.17 17.63
N LYS A 8 -35.03 -38.05 17.78
CA LYS A 8 -35.92 -37.55 16.72
C LYS A 8 -37.05 -36.72 17.33
N PRO A 9 -37.70 -35.82 16.58
CA PRO A 9 -38.89 -35.14 17.07
C PRO A 9 -40.05 -36.12 17.26
N ARG A 10 -40.84 -35.93 18.33
CA ARG A 10 -42.03 -36.73 18.62
C ARG A 10 -43.09 -36.52 17.54
N GLN A 11 -43.64 -37.62 17.03
CA GLN A 11 -44.69 -37.60 16.00
C GLN A 11 -46.09 -37.78 16.62
N PRO A 12 -47.15 -37.18 16.02
CA PRO A 12 -47.12 -36.24 14.90
C PRO A 12 -46.55 -34.88 15.32
N LEU A 13 -45.87 -34.21 14.39
CA LEU A 13 -45.39 -32.83 14.60
C LEU A 13 -46.55 -31.85 14.82
N GLU A 14 -46.35 -30.87 15.69
CA GLU A 14 -47.32 -29.79 15.88
C GLU A 14 -47.35 -28.86 14.66
N ALA A 15 -48.45 -28.12 14.51
CA ALA A 15 -48.61 -27.16 13.42
C ALA A 15 -47.47 -26.12 13.41
N GLY A 16 -46.79 -26.00 12.28
CA GLY A 16 -45.64 -25.10 12.11
C GLY A 16 -44.29 -25.71 12.51
N GLN A 17 -44.22 -27.03 12.71
CA GLN A 17 -42.97 -27.78 12.84
C GLN A 17 -42.76 -28.65 11.60
N ASN A 18 -41.51 -28.79 11.16
CA ASN A 18 -41.11 -29.66 10.04
C ASN A 18 -39.86 -30.47 10.42
N TRP A 19 -39.81 -31.72 9.97
CA TRP A 19 -38.70 -32.65 10.21
C TRP A 19 -38.09 -33.12 8.90
N ASN A 20 -36.83 -32.80 8.69
CA ASN A 20 -36.02 -33.40 7.63
C ASN A 20 -35.19 -34.53 8.24
N GLU A 21 -35.68 -35.76 8.08
CA GLU A 21 -35.04 -36.96 8.63
C GLU A 21 -33.63 -37.19 8.06
N ALA A 22 -33.44 -36.99 6.75
CA ALA A 22 -32.16 -37.21 6.09
C ALA A 22 -31.06 -36.24 6.57
N ALA A 23 -31.44 -34.99 6.88
CA ALA A 23 -30.50 -33.97 7.37
C ALA A 23 -30.43 -33.91 8.90
N GLY A 24 -31.33 -34.59 9.62
CA GLY A 24 -31.46 -34.48 11.07
C GLY A 24 -31.87 -33.08 11.54
N ILE A 25 -32.68 -32.34 10.76
CA ILE A 25 -33.05 -30.93 11.05
C ILE A 25 -34.52 -30.81 11.43
N VAL A 26 -34.79 -30.29 12.63
CA VAL A 26 -36.10 -29.76 13.05
C VAL A 26 -36.18 -28.28 12.71
N THR A 27 -37.21 -27.89 11.95
CA THR A 27 -37.50 -26.49 11.63
C THR A 27 -38.80 -26.08 12.32
N LEU A 28 -38.74 -25.05 13.14
CA LEU A 28 -39.90 -24.41 13.76
C LEU A 28 -40.23 -23.12 12.97
N ASN A 29 -41.51 -22.84 12.74
CA ASN A 29 -41.93 -21.58 12.12
C ASN A 29 -41.57 -20.37 13.00
N LYS A 30 -41.56 -20.55 14.32
CA LYS A 30 -41.14 -19.57 15.34
C LYS A 30 -40.59 -20.30 16.56
N ALA A 31 -39.83 -19.60 17.39
CA ALA A 31 -39.34 -20.11 18.65
C ALA A 31 -40.51 -20.49 19.56
N GLY A 32 -40.30 -21.53 20.36
CA GLY A 32 -41.34 -22.14 21.16
C GLY A 32 -40.96 -23.54 21.60
N ASN A 33 -41.96 -24.26 22.07
CA ASN A 33 -41.75 -25.61 22.57
C ASN A 33 -41.81 -26.62 21.42
N PHE A 34 -40.98 -27.65 21.52
CA PHE A 34 -41.08 -28.86 20.71
C PHE A 34 -40.67 -30.05 21.55
N THR A 35 -41.16 -31.24 21.20
CA THR A 35 -40.86 -32.46 21.96
C THR A 35 -39.94 -33.36 21.14
N VAL A 36 -38.86 -33.83 21.76
CA VAL A 36 -37.98 -34.86 21.21
C VAL A 36 -38.20 -36.18 21.93
N GLU A 37 -38.04 -37.28 21.21
CA GLU A 37 -38.09 -38.63 21.75
C GLU A 37 -36.76 -39.35 21.52
N ILE A 38 -36.34 -40.12 22.52
CA ILE A 38 -35.22 -41.06 22.37
C ILE A 38 -35.79 -42.31 21.71
N VAL A 39 -35.28 -42.65 20.52
CA VAL A 39 -35.71 -43.84 19.78
C VAL A 39 -35.34 -45.08 20.58
N LYS A 40 -36.32 -45.98 20.76
CA LYS A 40 -36.10 -47.30 21.37
C LYS A 40 -35.26 -48.16 20.42
N THR A 41 -33.94 -48.11 20.55
CA THR A 41 -32.99 -48.90 19.74
C THR A 41 -32.63 -50.21 20.43
N ASP A 42 -32.16 -51.20 19.67
CA ASP A 42 -31.61 -52.44 20.22
C ASP A 42 -30.39 -52.18 21.12
N ALA A 43 -29.70 -51.05 20.92
CA ALA A 43 -28.57 -50.64 21.75
C ALA A 43 -28.99 -50.34 23.21
N LEU A 44 -30.20 -49.79 23.43
CA LEU A 44 -30.80 -49.63 24.76
C LEU A 44 -31.30 -50.94 25.38
N ARG A 45 -31.25 -52.05 24.63
CA ARG A 45 -31.73 -53.39 25.01
C ARG A 45 -30.69 -54.49 24.84
N LYS A 46 -29.43 -54.14 24.55
CA LYS A 46 -28.39 -55.10 24.17
C LYS A 46 -28.10 -56.13 25.26
N GLU A 47 -28.27 -55.75 26.51
CA GLU A 47 -28.06 -56.60 27.69
C GLU A 47 -29.38 -57.05 28.33
N ALA A 48 -30.53 -56.82 27.67
CA ALA A 48 -31.82 -57.23 28.18
C ALA A 48 -31.89 -58.77 28.30
N PRO A 49 -32.39 -59.31 29.41
CA PRO A 49 -32.59 -60.75 29.55
C PRO A 49 -33.42 -61.31 28.39
N GLN A 50 -32.94 -62.39 27.77
CA GLN A 50 -33.67 -63.01 26.66
C GLN A 50 -34.87 -63.77 27.18
N LYS A 51 -36.04 -63.50 26.58
CA LYS A 51 -37.28 -64.21 26.90
C LYS A 51 -37.09 -65.71 26.67
N LEU A 52 -37.38 -66.51 27.69
CA LEU A 52 -37.27 -67.97 27.61
C LEU A 52 -38.19 -68.53 26.51
N PRO A 53 -37.77 -69.59 25.80
CA PRO A 53 -38.61 -70.21 24.77
C PRO A 53 -39.88 -70.81 25.37
N LEU A 54 -40.95 -70.86 24.57
CA LEU A 54 -42.24 -71.44 24.98
C LEU A 54 -42.04 -72.83 25.59
N PHE A 55 -42.69 -73.09 26.73
CA PHE A 55 -42.65 -74.37 27.44
C PHE A 55 -44.07 -74.86 27.68
N ASN A 56 -44.35 -76.09 27.26
CA ASN A 56 -45.68 -76.67 27.37
C ASN A 56 -45.95 -77.12 28.82
N LYS A 57 -46.73 -76.34 29.56
CA LYS A 57 -47.13 -76.64 30.95
C LYS A 57 -48.34 -77.57 30.92
N LEU A 58 -48.14 -78.84 31.27
CA LEU A 58 -49.16 -79.87 31.38
C LEU A 58 -49.77 -79.80 32.79
N THR A 59 -51.07 -80.00 32.89
CA THR A 59 -51.72 -80.17 34.21
C THR A 59 -51.28 -81.47 34.84
N GLN A 60 -51.50 -81.61 36.15
CA GLN A 60 -51.16 -82.83 36.87
C GLN A 60 -51.80 -84.05 36.19
N GLU A 61 -53.09 -83.97 35.83
CA GLU A 61 -53.83 -85.03 35.14
C GLU A 61 -53.19 -85.42 33.80
N GLN A 62 -52.72 -84.43 33.03
CA GLN A 62 -52.07 -84.66 31.74
C GLN A 62 -50.71 -85.34 31.89
N VAL A 63 -49.94 -85.00 32.94
CA VAL A 63 -48.68 -85.69 33.26
C VAL A 63 -48.95 -87.14 33.69
N TRP A 64 -50.00 -87.40 34.48
CA TRP A 64 -50.38 -88.77 34.88
C TRP A 64 -50.83 -89.66 33.72
N GLN A 65 -51.34 -89.07 32.63
CA GLN A 65 -51.76 -89.79 31.42
C GLN A 65 -50.59 -90.15 30.47
N MET A 66 -49.37 -89.68 30.72
CA MET A 66 -48.20 -90.06 29.93
C MET A 66 -47.89 -91.56 30.14
N PRO A 67 -47.75 -92.37 29.07
CA PRO A 67 -47.68 -93.82 29.17
C PRO A 67 -46.40 -94.31 29.88
N ASP A 68 -45.27 -93.67 29.61
CA ASP A 68 -43.97 -94.04 30.18
C ASP A 68 -43.72 -93.34 31.54
N ILE A 69 -43.14 -94.06 32.50
CA ILE A 69 -42.87 -93.53 33.86
C ILE A 69 -41.61 -92.68 33.91
N ASP A 70 -40.64 -92.96 33.04
CA ASP A 70 -39.38 -92.22 32.96
C ASP A 70 -39.59 -90.91 32.19
N ASP A 71 -40.46 -90.88 31.17
CA ASP A 71 -40.90 -89.63 30.53
C ASP A 71 -41.60 -88.68 31.53
N ARG A 72 -42.41 -89.23 32.45
CA ARG A 72 -43.06 -88.46 33.52
C ARG A 72 -42.05 -87.85 34.48
N LYS A 73 -41.06 -88.62 34.90
CA LYS A 73 -39.98 -88.12 35.78
C LYS A 73 -39.17 -87.04 35.07
N GLN A 74 -38.81 -87.28 33.81
CA GLN A 74 -38.10 -86.32 32.98
C GLN A 74 -38.88 -85.01 32.84
N TYR A 75 -40.19 -85.07 32.53
CA TYR A 75 -41.04 -83.88 32.45
C TYR A 75 -41.10 -83.11 33.77
N VAL A 76 -41.26 -83.80 34.92
CA VAL A 76 -41.30 -83.15 36.23
C VAL A 76 -39.96 -82.49 36.57
N GLU A 77 -38.83 -83.11 36.24
CA GLU A 77 -37.51 -82.51 36.41
C GLU A 77 -37.29 -81.30 35.49
N GLU A 78 -37.69 -81.40 34.22
CA GLU A 78 -37.64 -80.30 33.25
C GLU A 78 -38.57 -79.14 33.64
N HIS A 79 -39.78 -79.42 34.14
CA HIS A 79 -40.72 -78.42 34.65
C HIS A 79 -40.13 -77.68 35.86
N LYS A 80 -39.56 -78.41 36.83
CA LYS A 80 -38.87 -77.80 37.99
C LYS A 80 -37.67 -76.95 37.56
N LYS A 81 -36.91 -77.40 36.55
CA LYS A 81 -35.79 -76.64 35.97
C LYS A 81 -36.30 -75.38 35.27
N ARG A 82 -37.41 -75.48 34.53
CA ARG A 82 -38.05 -74.34 33.86
C ARG A 82 -38.57 -73.31 34.86
N GLU A 83 -39.25 -73.72 35.93
CA GLU A 83 -39.74 -72.79 36.97
C GLU A 83 -38.60 -72.00 37.61
N LYS A 84 -37.45 -72.65 37.88
CA LYS A 84 -36.24 -71.96 38.35
C LYS A 84 -35.70 -70.96 37.32
N GLN A 85 -35.68 -71.33 36.04
CA GLN A 85 -35.25 -70.43 34.96
C GLN A 85 -36.19 -69.24 34.79
N GLU A 86 -37.52 -69.44 34.82
CA GLU A 86 -38.52 -68.37 34.72
C GLU A 86 -38.39 -67.40 35.91
N LYS A 87 -38.20 -67.91 37.12
CA LYS A 87 -37.96 -67.08 38.30
C LYS A 87 -36.66 -66.28 38.21
N GLN A 88 -35.59 -66.89 37.67
CA GLN A 88 -34.33 -66.19 37.44
C GLN A 88 -34.47 -65.11 36.35
N TYR A 89 -35.20 -65.41 35.27
CA TYR A 89 -35.47 -64.46 34.19
C TYR A 89 -36.23 -63.23 34.69
N GLU A 90 -37.29 -63.40 35.50
CA GLU A 90 -38.01 -62.23 36.06
C GLU A 90 -37.12 -61.42 37.02
N LEU A 91 -36.27 -62.07 37.81
CA LEU A 91 -35.32 -61.36 38.69
C LEU A 91 -34.25 -60.60 37.91
N ASP A 92 -33.70 -61.20 36.85
CA ASP A 92 -32.74 -60.55 35.96
C ASP A 92 -33.39 -59.40 35.20
N LYS A 93 -34.66 -59.56 34.80
CA LYS A 93 -35.45 -58.52 34.13
C LYS A 93 -35.76 -57.35 35.05
N GLU A 94 -36.19 -57.60 36.28
CA GLU A 94 -36.39 -56.54 37.28
C GLU A 94 -35.09 -55.78 37.57
N LYS A 95 -33.96 -56.51 37.70
CA LYS A 95 -32.65 -55.89 37.90
C LYS A 95 -32.21 -55.07 36.70
N TYR A 96 -32.43 -55.58 35.49
CA TYR A 96 -32.15 -54.88 34.24
C TYR A 96 -32.99 -53.60 34.12
N ASP A 97 -34.30 -53.71 34.33
CA ASP A 97 -35.24 -52.58 34.25
C ASP A 97 -34.89 -51.50 35.28
N ALA A 98 -34.52 -51.90 36.51
CA ALA A 98 -34.06 -50.98 37.55
C ALA A 98 -32.73 -50.28 37.20
N ALA A 99 -31.77 -50.99 36.59
CA ALA A 99 -30.51 -50.41 36.14
C ALA A 99 -30.74 -49.43 34.97
N LEU A 100 -31.58 -49.81 34.00
CA LEU A 100 -31.96 -48.95 32.89
C LEU A 100 -32.65 -47.68 33.36
N LEU A 101 -33.59 -47.77 34.31
CA LEU A 101 -34.22 -46.60 34.93
C LEU A 101 -33.20 -45.65 35.56
N LYS A 102 -32.21 -46.20 36.29
CA LYS A 102 -31.14 -45.40 36.89
C LYS A 102 -30.27 -44.71 35.83
N ASP A 103 -29.98 -45.37 34.72
CA ASP A 103 -29.21 -44.76 33.63
C ASP A 103 -30.01 -43.66 32.92
N LEU A 104 -31.31 -43.89 32.70
CA LEU A 104 -32.24 -42.92 32.13
C LEU A 104 -32.42 -41.68 33.01
N ASP A 105 -32.41 -41.83 34.34
CA ASP A 105 -32.50 -40.71 35.30
C ASP A 105 -31.22 -39.83 35.30
N ASN A 106 -30.09 -40.38 34.84
CA ASN A 106 -28.79 -39.71 34.85
C ASN A 106 -28.35 -39.18 33.47
N LEU A 107 -29.21 -39.28 32.44
CA LEU A 107 -28.87 -38.78 31.11
C LEU A 107 -28.57 -37.28 31.12
N SER A 108 -27.48 -36.93 30.47
CA SER A 108 -27.05 -35.55 30.22
C SER A 108 -27.60 -35.06 28.89
N TRP A 109 -28.04 -33.81 28.88
CA TRP A 109 -28.52 -33.09 27.71
C TRP A 109 -27.64 -31.88 27.44
N CYS A 110 -27.39 -31.55 26.16
CA CYS A 110 -26.76 -30.29 25.76
C CYS A 110 -27.63 -29.50 24.78
N TRP A 111 -27.41 -28.18 24.76
CA TRP A 111 -27.96 -27.26 23.77
C TRP A 111 -26.89 -26.25 23.43
N GLU A 112 -26.46 -26.22 22.17
CA GLU A 112 -25.31 -25.41 21.74
C GLU A 112 -25.55 -24.71 20.41
N THR A 113 -24.90 -23.56 20.24
CA THR A 113 -24.85 -22.89 18.93
C THR A 113 -23.85 -23.60 18.02
N VAL A 114 -24.24 -23.89 16.78
CA VAL A 114 -23.40 -24.69 15.87
C VAL A 114 -22.16 -23.93 15.42
N GLY A 115 -22.24 -22.62 15.16
CA GLY A 115 -21.10 -21.84 14.66
C GLY A 115 -20.43 -22.50 13.46
N LYS A 116 -19.14 -22.86 13.58
CA LYS A 116 -18.34 -23.52 12.53
C LYS A 116 -18.49 -25.06 12.42
N GLY A 117 -19.40 -25.67 13.20
CA GLY A 117 -19.63 -27.13 13.23
C GLY A 117 -19.44 -27.76 14.62
N MET A 118 -19.96 -28.97 14.81
CA MET A 118 -20.02 -29.66 16.11
C MET A 118 -18.93 -30.74 16.32
N THR A 119 -18.30 -31.21 15.24
CA THR A 119 -17.31 -32.30 15.29
C THR A 119 -16.12 -31.97 16.18
N GLY A 120 -15.78 -32.88 17.11
CA GLY A 120 -14.62 -32.74 18.00
C GLY A 120 -14.80 -31.79 19.19
N ARG A 121 -16.01 -31.22 19.39
CA ARG A 121 -16.29 -30.38 20.56
C ARG A 121 -16.42 -31.22 21.82
N LYS A 122 -15.80 -30.75 22.91
CA LYS A 122 -16.01 -31.32 24.24
C LYS A 122 -17.30 -30.75 24.82
N ILE A 123 -18.36 -31.55 24.81
CA ILE A 123 -19.68 -31.18 25.31
C ILE A 123 -19.86 -31.66 26.76
N THR A 124 -20.45 -30.81 27.59
CA THR A 124 -20.90 -31.15 28.95
C THR A 124 -22.41 -30.93 29.07
N HIS A 125 -23.00 -31.43 30.15
CA HIS A 125 -24.42 -31.18 30.42
C HIS A 125 -24.73 -29.68 30.47
N ASN A 126 -25.74 -29.25 29.74
CA ASN A 126 -26.29 -27.91 29.83
C ASN A 126 -27.26 -27.86 31.03
N ASN A 127 -26.88 -27.08 32.04
CA ASN A 127 -27.59 -26.99 33.32
C ASN A 127 -28.97 -26.30 33.22
N SER A 128 -29.34 -25.76 32.05
CA SER A 128 -30.72 -25.32 31.80
C SER A 128 -31.71 -26.47 31.69
N PHE A 129 -31.22 -27.70 31.47
CA PHE A 129 -32.03 -28.91 31.50
C PHE A 129 -31.90 -29.62 32.84
N SER A 130 -33.00 -30.23 33.29
CA SER A 130 -32.90 -31.31 34.27
C SER A 130 -32.14 -32.48 33.67
N LYS A 131 -31.34 -33.18 34.49
CA LYS A 131 -30.83 -34.50 34.09
C LYS A 131 -31.98 -35.49 33.91
N GLY A 132 -31.69 -36.50 33.12
CA GLY A 132 -32.58 -37.62 32.83
C GLY A 132 -33.66 -37.32 31.79
N VAL A 133 -34.53 -38.31 31.58
CA VAL A 133 -35.69 -38.24 30.69
C VAL A 133 -36.89 -38.92 31.36
N PRO A 134 -38.12 -38.41 31.19
CA PRO A 134 -39.33 -39.09 31.65
C PRO A 134 -39.47 -40.52 31.13
N SER A 135 -40.32 -41.32 31.78
CA SER A 135 -40.54 -42.73 31.45
C SER A 135 -41.10 -42.98 30.04
N ASP A 136 -41.72 -41.97 29.43
CA ASP A 136 -42.18 -42.03 28.03
C ASP A 136 -41.06 -41.73 27.01
N LEU A 137 -39.81 -41.54 27.48
CA LEU A 137 -38.61 -41.21 26.70
C LEU A 137 -38.73 -39.90 25.91
N CYS A 138 -39.67 -39.03 26.28
CA CYS A 138 -39.90 -37.76 25.62
C CYS A 138 -39.40 -36.60 26.47
N LYS A 139 -38.77 -35.61 25.85
CA LYS A 139 -38.36 -34.37 26.52
C LYS A 139 -38.88 -33.14 25.79
N LEU A 140 -39.55 -32.28 26.54
CA LEU A 140 -39.99 -30.97 26.06
C LEU A 140 -38.80 -30.01 26.06
N ILE A 141 -38.52 -29.41 24.91
CA ILE A 141 -37.44 -28.44 24.73
C ILE A 141 -38.06 -27.09 24.37
N LYS A 142 -37.63 -26.04 25.06
CA LYS A 142 -38.02 -24.66 24.77
C LYS A 142 -36.93 -23.99 23.94
N TYR A 143 -37.20 -23.76 22.65
CA TYR A 143 -36.30 -23.03 21.77
C TYR A 143 -36.31 -21.54 22.12
N PRO A 144 -35.15 -20.89 22.36
CA PRO A 144 -35.11 -19.50 22.78
C PRO A 144 -35.40 -18.55 21.61
N LYS A 145 -36.13 -17.47 21.89
CA LYS A 145 -36.55 -16.50 20.84
C LYS A 145 -35.36 -15.80 20.20
N ILE A 146 -34.31 -15.54 20.97
CA ILE A 146 -33.10 -14.86 20.50
C ILE A 146 -32.36 -15.64 19.39
N LEU A 147 -32.57 -16.95 19.27
CA LEU A 147 -31.95 -17.81 18.24
C LEU A 147 -32.86 -18.02 17.01
N GLU A 148 -33.94 -17.24 16.86
CA GLU A 148 -34.72 -17.23 15.62
C GLU A 148 -33.87 -16.68 14.46
N GLY A 149 -33.93 -17.35 13.31
CA GLY A 149 -33.21 -17.05 12.06
C GLY A 149 -32.89 -18.33 11.27
N SER A 150 -31.90 -18.26 10.37
CA SER A 150 -31.43 -19.46 9.64
C SER A 150 -30.39 -20.28 10.38
N GLY A 151 -29.83 -19.74 11.46
CA GLY A 151 -28.76 -20.37 12.23
C GLY A 151 -29.23 -21.68 12.85
N LEU A 152 -28.37 -22.70 12.74
CA LEU A 152 -28.61 -23.99 13.37
C LEU A 152 -28.08 -24.00 14.81
N THR A 153 -28.79 -24.73 15.66
CA THR A 153 -28.40 -25.11 17.01
C THR A 153 -28.36 -26.64 17.10
N TRP A 154 -27.59 -27.16 18.04
CA TRP A 154 -27.41 -28.59 18.26
C TRP A 154 -28.03 -29.00 19.59
N LEU A 155 -28.80 -30.09 19.57
CA LEU A 155 -29.32 -30.76 20.75
C LEU A 155 -28.89 -32.22 20.71
N GLU A 156 -28.36 -32.70 21.83
CA GLU A 156 -27.96 -34.09 21.99
C GLU A 156 -28.17 -34.58 23.42
N VAL A 157 -28.42 -35.89 23.54
CA VAL A 157 -28.52 -36.61 24.81
C VAL A 157 -27.41 -37.65 24.88
N PHE A 158 -26.74 -37.74 26.02
CA PHE A 158 -25.57 -38.58 26.24
C PHE A 158 -25.42 -38.94 27.72
N THR A 159 -24.44 -39.79 28.06
CA THR A 159 -24.16 -40.16 29.47
C THR A 159 -22.86 -39.49 29.94
N GLU A 160 -22.65 -39.35 31.25
CA GLU A 160 -21.40 -38.75 31.76
C GLU A 160 -20.14 -39.53 31.38
N ASN A 161 -20.25 -40.86 31.29
CA ASN A 161 -19.13 -41.75 30.99
C ASN A 161 -18.93 -42.01 29.48
N ASP A 162 -19.85 -41.55 28.64
CA ASP A 162 -19.85 -41.73 27.19
C ASP A 162 -20.30 -40.40 26.56
N PRO A 163 -19.36 -39.52 26.17
CA PRO A 163 -19.65 -38.14 25.77
C PRO A 163 -20.50 -38.04 24.50
N ALA A 164 -21.01 -36.84 24.22
CA ALA A 164 -21.74 -36.54 22.99
C ALA A 164 -20.89 -36.83 21.74
N GLU A 165 -21.49 -37.48 20.74
CA GLU A 165 -20.86 -37.83 19.47
C GLU A 165 -20.90 -36.65 18.48
N CYS A 166 -21.79 -35.67 18.70
CA CYS A 166 -21.90 -34.45 17.88
C CYS A 166 -22.22 -34.72 16.40
N VAL A 167 -22.90 -35.83 16.12
CA VAL A 167 -23.32 -36.26 14.78
C VAL A 167 -24.75 -36.81 14.78
N VAL A 168 -25.42 -36.73 13.64
CA VAL A 168 -26.74 -37.36 13.41
C VAL A 168 -26.52 -38.89 13.27
N PRO A 169 -27.35 -39.77 13.86
CA PRO A 169 -28.64 -39.51 14.51
C PRO A 169 -28.59 -39.35 16.04
N HIS A 170 -27.41 -39.23 16.66
CA HIS A 170 -27.28 -39.13 18.12
C HIS A 170 -27.84 -37.82 18.67
N GLY A 171 -27.55 -36.73 17.97
CA GLY A 171 -28.23 -35.46 18.15
C GLY A 171 -29.02 -35.04 16.92
N LEU A 172 -29.59 -33.85 17.00
CA LEU A 172 -30.32 -33.23 15.89
C LEU A 172 -30.04 -31.73 15.85
N PHE A 173 -30.15 -31.17 14.65
CA PHE A 173 -30.10 -29.74 14.42
C PHE A 173 -31.48 -29.12 14.57
N ILE A 174 -31.55 -27.93 15.17
CA ILE A 174 -32.79 -27.17 15.29
C ILE A 174 -32.59 -25.75 14.80
N LYS A 175 -33.61 -25.23 14.12
CA LYS A 175 -33.75 -23.79 13.85
C LYS A 175 -35.21 -23.36 14.03
N ALA A 176 -35.39 -22.09 14.35
CA ALA A 176 -36.68 -21.43 14.32
C ALA A 176 -36.63 -20.25 13.36
N ILE A 177 -37.58 -20.11 12.44
CA ILE A 177 -37.51 -19.07 11.39
C ILE A 177 -37.87 -17.68 11.97
N GLY A 178 -38.99 -17.58 12.68
CA GLY A 178 -39.47 -16.31 13.26
C GLY A 178 -39.95 -15.30 12.19
N THR A 179 -40.05 -14.03 12.57
CA THR A 179 -40.38 -12.92 11.65
C THR A 179 -39.21 -11.95 11.57
N PRO A 180 -38.35 -12.06 10.54
CA PRO A 180 -37.11 -11.28 10.43
C PRO A 180 -37.32 -9.77 10.44
N LYS A 181 -36.59 -9.05 11.31
CA LYS A 181 -36.65 -7.59 11.42
C LYS A 181 -35.30 -6.98 11.76
N ILE A 182 -35.08 -5.77 11.27
CA ILE A 182 -34.05 -4.85 11.79
C ILE A 182 -34.73 -4.00 12.86
N ILE A 183 -34.21 -4.04 14.09
CA ILE A 183 -34.78 -3.33 15.24
C ILE A 183 -34.26 -1.90 15.29
N ASP A 184 -32.94 -1.75 15.33
CA ASP A 184 -32.27 -0.46 15.44
C ASP A 184 -30.78 -0.59 15.08
N ALA A 185 -30.06 0.51 14.96
CA ALA A 185 -28.62 0.53 14.81
C ALA A 185 -27.94 1.63 15.60
N GLU A 186 -26.68 1.41 15.97
CA GLU A 186 -25.89 2.38 16.72
C GLU A 186 -24.43 2.37 16.30
N TRP A 187 -23.86 3.55 16.16
CA TRP A 187 -22.41 3.75 16.04
C TRP A 187 -21.76 3.71 17.43
N ARG A 188 -20.74 2.88 17.57
CA ARG A 188 -20.02 2.66 18.82
C ARG A 188 -18.51 2.69 18.61
N ASP A 189 -17.79 3.15 19.61
CA ASP A 189 -16.33 3.11 19.59
C ASP A 189 -15.80 1.68 19.81
N TYR A 190 -14.49 1.51 19.78
CA TYR A 190 -13.86 0.19 19.97
C TYR A 190 -14.00 -0.35 21.41
N SER A 191 -14.36 0.50 22.38
CA SER A 191 -14.71 0.09 23.76
C SER A 191 -16.17 -0.37 23.90
N GLY A 192 -16.98 -0.12 22.88
CA GLY A 192 -18.40 -0.43 22.85
C GLY A 192 -19.30 0.71 23.32
N GLN A 193 -18.76 1.90 23.65
CA GLN A 193 -19.56 3.06 24.03
C GLN A 193 -20.22 3.70 22.81
N LYS A 194 -21.44 4.24 22.99
CA LYS A 194 -22.18 4.92 21.92
C LYS A 194 -21.48 6.22 21.55
N ILE A 195 -21.23 6.42 20.26
CA ILE A 195 -20.63 7.64 19.73
C ILE A 195 -21.75 8.68 19.60
N THR A 196 -21.58 9.83 20.24
CA THR A 196 -22.49 10.97 20.11
C THR A 196 -21.79 12.23 19.59
N GLU A 197 -20.46 12.20 19.61
CA GLU A 197 -19.56 13.26 19.21
C GLU A 197 -19.29 13.22 17.70
N GLU A 198 -18.86 14.36 17.16
CA GLU A 198 -18.31 14.43 15.79
C GLU A 198 -16.89 13.82 15.79
N ILE A 199 -16.65 12.82 14.94
CA ILE A 199 -15.39 12.06 14.93
C ILE A 199 -14.51 12.40 13.71
N ALA A 200 -13.21 12.11 13.80
CA ALA A 200 -12.28 12.39 12.71
C ALA A 200 -12.26 11.29 11.63
N PHE A 201 -11.90 11.68 10.41
CA PHE A 201 -11.38 10.75 9.42
C PHE A 201 -10.15 10.00 9.96
N GLY A 202 -9.99 8.73 9.57
CA GLY A 202 -9.01 7.80 10.14
C GLY A 202 -9.48 7.07 11.40
N SER A 203 -10.69 7.35 11.90
CA SER A 203 -11.25 6.67 13.07
C SER A 203 -11.63 5.21 12.77
N THR A 204 -11.49 4.33 13.75
CA THR A 204 -12.01 2.95 13.69
C THR A 204 -13.13 2.76 14.69
N ILE A 205 -14.28 2.29 14.22
CA ILE A 205 -15.53 2.22 15.00
C ILE A 205 -16.31 0.94 14.65
N TYR A 206 -17.39 0.71 15.38
CA TYR A 206 -18.37 -0.34 15.11
C TYR A 206 -19.72 0.26 14.75
N LEU A 207 -20.36 -0.31 13.72
CA LEU A 207 -21.79 -0.18 13.51
C LEU A 207 -22.46 -1.44 14.04
N HIS A 208 -23.23 -1.31 15.11
CA HIS A 208 -24.08 -2.39 15.63
C HIS A 208 -25.46 -2.30 15.01
N ILE A 209 -25.93 -3.37 14.39
CA ILE A 209 -27.30 -3.48 13.87
C ILE A 209 -28.02 -4.56 14.66
N TYR A 210 -29.00 -4.17 15.46
CA TYR A 210 -29.80 -5.06 16.28
C TYR A 210 -30.94 -5.66 15.46
N THR A 211 -31.15 -6.96 15.62
CA THR A 211 -32.07 -7.72 14.77
C THR A 211 -32.99 -8.61 15.60
N GLU A 212 -34.09 -9.01 14.98
CA GLU A 212 -34.98 -10.07 15.45
C GLU A 212 -35.10 -11.11 14.33
N ALA A 213 -35.12 -12.40 14.69
CA ALA A 213 -35.33 -13.51 13.77
C ALA A 213 -34.36 -13.56 12.55
N LEU A 214 -33.12 -13.10 12.73
CA LEU A 214 -32.06 -13.13 11.72
C LEU A 214 -30.80 -13.87 12.18
N TYR A 215 -30.80 -14.55 13.33
CA TYR A 215 -29.63 -15.29 13.80
C TYR A 215 -29.10 -16.25 12.72
N GLY A 216 -27.81 -16.18 12.44
CA GLY A 216 -27.14 -16.99 11.42
C GLY A 216 -27.34 -16.53 9.97
N ASP A 217 -28.25 -15.59 9.69
CA ASP A 217 -28.35 -14.94 8.39
C ASP A 217 -27.22 -13.93 8.18
N HIS A 218 -26.90 -13.65 6.91
CA HIS A 218 -25.97 -12.58 6.54
C HIS A 218 -26.75 -11.36 6.09
N ILE A 219 -26.52 -10.22 6.74
CA ILE A 219 -27.08 -8.94 6.30
C ILE A 219 -26.02 -8.14 5.54
N GLU A 220 -26.48 -7.37 4.57
CA GLU A 220 -25.67 -6.47 3.77
C GLU A 220 -25.93 -5.02 4.20
N ILE A 221 -24.90 -4.17 4.21
CA ILE A 221 -25.06 -2.74 4.49
C ILE A 221 -24.41 -1.89 3.41
N GLN A 222 -24.98 -0.71 3.21
CA GLN A 222 -24.46 0.38 2.39
C GLN A 222 -24.38 1.62 3.25
N LEU A 223 -23.30 2.38 3.13
CA LEU A 223 -23.12 3.65 3.84
C LEU A 223 -23.35 4.80 2.86
N ARG A 224 -24.09 5.82 3.29
CA ARG A 224 -24.45 6.99 2.46
C ARG A 224 -24.20 8.27 3.24
N ASP A 225 -23.76 9.32 2.56
CA ASP A 225 -23.80 10.68 3.12
C ASP A 225 -25.22 11.27 2.99
N THR A 226 -25.84 11.64 4.11
CA THR A 226 -27.25 12.10 4.18
C THR A 226 -27.49 13.41 3.44
N LYS A 227 -26.44 14.17 3.15
CA LYS A 227 -26.51 15.46 2.46
C LYS A 227 -26.87 15.35 0.97
N PHE A 228 -26.61 14.21 0.33
CA PHE A 228 -26.72 14.06 -1.12
C PHE A 228 -27.51 12.80 -1.51
N VAL A 229 -28.47 12.98 -2.43
CA VAL A 229 -29.20 11.87 -3.04
C VAL A 229 -28.24 11.10 -3.95
N ASN A 230 -27.91 9.85 -3.60
CA ASN A 230 -26.96 8.92 -4.26
C ASN A 230 -25.45 9.09 -3.93
N ALA A 231 -25.08 9.66 -2.78
CA ALA A 231 -23.69 9.70 -2.32
C ALA A 231 -23.27 8.44 -1.54
N ASP A 232 -23.20 7.33 -2.26
CA ASP A 232 -22.73 6.06 -1.70
C ASP A 232 -21.26 6.13 -1.32
N LEU A 233 -20.96 5.82 -0.06
CA LEU A 233 -19.60 5.71 0.46
C LEU A 233 -19.11 4.28 0.27
N THR A 234 -18.20 4.12 -0.69
CA THR A 234 -17.57 2.86 -1.05
C THR A 234 -16.21 2.70 -0.33
N PRO A 235 -15.86 1.48 0.12
CA PRO A 235 -14.51 1.16 0.58
C PRO A 235 -13.46 1.51 -0.45
N THR A 236 -12.59 2.45 -0.11
CA THR A 236 -11.38 2.78 -0.86
C THR A 236 -10.23 2.11 -0.12
N PRO A 237 -9.46 1.22 -0.77
CA PRO A 237 -8.25 0.67 -0.19
C PRO A 237 -7.44 1.84 0.34
N SER A 238 -7.21 1.87 1.65
CA SER A 238 -6.47 2.93 2.32
C SER A 238 -5.31 2.28 3.05
N ASP A 239 -4.20 2.98 3.18
CA ASP A 239 -3.09 2.44 3.97
C ASP A 239 -3.33 2.62 5.47
N LYS A 240 -2.37 2.17 6.28
CA LYS A 240 -2.41 2.23 7.75
C LYS A 240 -2.58 3.64 8.32
N ASP A 241 -2.32 4.66 7.50
CA ASP A 241 -2.40 6.08 7.86
C ASP A 241 -3.74 6.69 7.35
N GLY A 242 -4.57 5.90 6.67
CA GLY A 242 -5.87 6.30 6.14
C GLY A 242 -5.84 6.95 4.75
N ASP A 243 -4.71 6.90 4.06
CA ASP A 243 -4.53 7.51 2.75
C ASP A 243 -4.96 6.56 1.61
N PRO A 244 -5.71 7.03 0.59
CA PRO A 244 -6.21 6.18 -0.49
C PRO A 244 -5.10 5.55 -1.34
N ILE A 245 -5.06 4.23 -1.38
CA ILE A 245 -4.23 3.37 -2.25
C ILE A 245 -4.98 3.16 -3.57
N GLN A 246 -4.78 4.07 -4.52
CA GLN A 246 -5.39 4.07 -5.85
C GLN A 246 -6.93 4.10 -5.87
N LYS A 247 -7.46 4.90 -6.79
CA LYS A 247 -8.89 4.93 -7.11
C LYS A 247 -9.23 3.59 -7.77
N LEU A 248 -9.76 2.63 -7.01
CA LEU A 248 -10.53 1.55 -7.60
C LEU A 248 -11.63 2.24 -8.44
N GLU A 249 -11.79 1.83 -9.70
CA GLU A 249 -13.00 2.21 -10.41
C GLU A 249 -14.20 1.87 -9.52
N ALA A 250 -15.13 2.81 -9.38
CA ALA A 250 -16.37 2.60 -8.67
C ALA A 250 -17.15 1.48 -9.36
N LYS A 251 -16.86 0.23 -9.01
CA LYS A 251 -17.81 -0.84 -9.24
C LYS A 251 -19.03 -0.50 -8.37
N PRO A 252 -20.22 -0.41 -8.97
CA PRO A 252 -21.42 -0.01 -8.24
C PRO A 252 -21.68 -1.00 -7.10
N LEU A 253 -21.93 -0.46 -5.91
CA LEU A 253 -22.41 -1.13 -4.70
C LEU A 253 -21.46 -2.17 -4.08
N THR A 254 -20.39 -1.73 -3.42
CA THR A 254 -19.72 -2.56 -2.40
C THR A 254 -20.55 -2.53 -1.12
N ARG A 255 -21.56 -3.38 -1.04
CA ARG A 255 -22.26 -3.64 0.22
C ARG A 255 -21.37 -4.46 1.14
N PHE A 256 -21.26 -4.08 2.40
CA PHE A 256 -20.57 -4.91 3.40
C PHE A 256 -21.48 -6.02 3.85
N ARG A 257 -21.02 -7.27 3.84
CA ARG A 257 -21.80 -8.44 4.26
C ARG A 257 -21.26 -9.05 5.55
N ARG A 258 -22.10 -9.26 6.55
CA ARG A 258 -21.71 -9.91 7.84
C ARG A 258 -22.84 -10.77 8.39
N GLN A 259 -22.46 -11.82 9.11
CA GLN A 259 -23.40 -12.72 9.78
C GLN A 259 -23.92 -12.13 11.09
N VAL A 260 -25.22 -12.26 11.31
CA VAL A 260 -25.89 -11.92 12.57
C VAL A 260 -25.61 -13.00 13.61
N ASN A 261 -25.15 -12.57 14.79
CA ASN A 261 -24.77 -13.45 15.90
C ASN A 261 -25.42 -13.02 17.22
N ILE A 262 -25.22 -13.85 18.25
CA ILE A 262 -25.58 -13.50 19.62
C ILE A 262 -24.38 -12.90 20.33
N HIS A 263 -24.61 -11.78 21.02
CA HIS A 263 -23.59 -11.09 21.78
C HIS A 263 -24.07 -10.91 23.23
N LYS A 264 -23.18 -11.19 24.20
CA LYS A 264 -23.41 -10.82 25.61
C LYS A 264 -23.57 -9.30 25.69
N TYR A 265 -24.52 -8.81 26.47
CA TYR A 265 -24.58 -7.38 26.81
C TYR A 265 -24.15 -7.16 28.27
N ASP A 266 -23.55 -6.00 28.51
CA ASP A 266 -23.18 -5.47 29.82
C ASP A 266 -23.68 -4.01 29.96
N VAL A 267 -23.35 -3.35 31.06
CA VAL A 267 -23.80 -1.97 31.34
C VAL A 267 -23.35 -0.96 30.27
N ILE A 268 -22.18 -1.20 29.64
CA ILE A 268 -21.59 -0.32 28.61
C ILE A 268 -22.29 -0.52 27.26
N THR A 269 -22.70 -1.76 26.97
CA THR A 269 -23.31 -2.16 25.69
C THR A 269 -24.84 -2.23 25.74
N LYS A 270 -25.48 -1.47 26.64
CA LYS A 270 -26.94 -1.42 26.79
C LYS A 270 -27.62 -1.25 25.42
N PRO A 271 -28.47 -2.22 25.00
CA PRO A 271 -29.08 -2.18 23.68
C PRO A 271 -30.25 -1.18 23.62
N PRO A 272 -30.65 -0.76 22.42
CA PRO A 272 -31.80 0.11 22.20
C PRO A 272 -33.12 -0.50 22.69
N ALA A 273 -34.10 0.38 22.96
CA ALA A 273 -35.45 -0.04 23.31
C ALA A 273 -36.05 -0.92 22.21
N GLY A 274 -36.77 -1.98 22.61
CA GLY A 274 -37.36 -2.94 21.67
C GLY A 274 -36.41 -4.07 21.22
N THR A 275 -35.12 -4.02 21.57
CA THR A 275 -34.20 -5.14 21.31
C THR A 275 -34.60 -6.37 22.11
N ILE A 276 -34.59 -7.54 21.46
CA ILE A 276 -34.80 -8.81 22.17
C ILE A 276 -33.60 -9.07 23.07
N ILE A 277 -33.91 -9.15 24.35
CA ILE A 277 -32.98 -9.55 25.39
C ILE A 277 -33.44 -10.92 25.90
N ASP A 278 -32.56 -11.91 25.84
CA ASP A 278 -32.81 -13.22 26.42
C ASP A 278 -31.57 -13.75 27.15
N ALA A 279 -31.79 -14.45 28.26
CA ALA A 279 -30.72 -15.07 29.02
C ALA A 279 -30.40 -16.42 28.39
N ILE A 280 -29.28 -16.52 27.68
CA ILE A 280 -28.72 -17.81 27.30
C ILE A 280 -27.73 -18.18 28.40
N ILE A 281 -27.95 -19.33 29.03
CA ILE A 281 -27.01 -19.88 30.02
C ILE A 281 -25.79 -20.39 29.25
N ASN A 282 -24.70 -19.63 29.30
CA ASN A 282 -23.41 -20.06 28.77
C ASN A 282 -22.61 -20.72 29.88
N ASN A 283 -22.19 -21.96 29.68
CA ASN A 283 -21.31 -22.69 30.61
C ASN A 283 -19.84 -22.25 30.43
N ASP A 284 -19.53 -20.98 30.72
CA ASP A 284 -18.13 -20.59 30.93
C ASP A 284 -17.70 -21.07 32.32
N GLN A 285 -16.58 -21.78 32.40
CA GLN A 285 -16.17 -22.57 33.56
C GLN A 285 -16.08 -21.76 34.87
N LYS A 286 -17.14 -21.85 35.70
CA LYS A 286 -17.20 -21.95 37.18
C LYS A 286 -18.38 -21.23 37.85
N GLU A 287 -19.12 -20.35 37.17
CA GLU A 287 -20.32 -19.70 37.74
C GLU A 287 -21.46 -19.54 36.73
N GLN A 288 -22.69 -19.88 37.15
CA GLN A 288 -23.91 -19.62 36.38
C GLN A 288 -24.26 -18.14 36.45
N THR A 289 -23.77 -17.34 35.50
CA THR A 289 -24.32 -15.99 35.28
C THR A 289 -25.34 -16.06 34.16
N SER A 290 -26.61 -15.72 34.44
CA SER A 290 -27.61 -15.45 33.40
C SER A 290 -27.22 -14.15 32.68
N ASN A 291 -26.24 -14.25 31.78
CA ASN A 291 -25.84 -13.12 30.97
C ASN A 291 -26.93 -12.96 29.93
N ALA A 292 -27.56 -11.80 29.99
CA ALA A 292 -28.58 -11.49 29.04
C ALA A 292 -27.87 -11.08 27.74
N ASN A 293 -28.39 -11.55 26.61
CA ASN A 293 -27.75 -11.45 25.31
C ASN A 293 -28.66 -10.71 24.34
N VAL A 294 -28.07 -10.23 23.25
CA VAL A 294 -28.78 -9.59 22.15
C VAL A 294 -28.41 -10.23 20.82
N GLN A 295 -29.36 -10.26 19.90
CA GLN A 295 -29.12 -10.63 18.52
C GLN A 295 -28.73 -9.37 17.73
N LYS A 296 -27.51 -9.34 17.20
CA LYS A 296 -27.03 -8.22 16.39
C LYS A 296 -25.97 -8.65 15.38
N CYS A 297 -25.78 -7.80 14.38
CA CYS A 297 -24.63 -7.82 13.50
C CYS A 297 -23.67 -6.71 13.91
N VAL A 298 -22.37 -6.99 13.94
CA VAL A 298 -21.33 -6.02 14.27
C VAL A 298 -20.47 -5.78 13.03
N PHE A 299 -20.53 -4.57 12.51
CA PHE A 299 -19.72 -4.13 11.37
C PHE A 299 -18.53 -3.30 11.86
N PRO A 300 -17.30 -3.82 11.78
CA PRO A 300 -16.10 -2.99 11.90
C PRO A 300 -16.05 -1.99 10.73
N VAL A 301 -15.91 -0.71 11.04
CA VAL A 301 -15.84 0.38 10.05
C VAL A 301 -14.61 1.25 10.31
N PHE A 302 -13.84 1.49 9.26
CA PHE A 302 -12.79 2.50 9.20
C PHE A 302 -13.32 3.74 8.50
N VAL A 303 -13.25 4.91 9.14
CA VAL A 303 -13.75 6.16 8.57
C VAL A 303 -12.70 6.68 7.58
N GLU A 304 -12.85 6.37 6.30
CA GLU A 304 -11.81 6.66 5.31
C GLU A 304 -11.66 8.14 5.01
N GLN A 305 -10.42 8.61 4.86
CA GLN A 305 -10.18 9.97 4.33
C GLN A 305 -10.76 10.13 2.92
N ALA A 306 -10.75 9.07 2.12
CA ALA A 306 -11.26 9.07 0.75
C ALA A 306 -12.76 9.39 0.65
N TRP A 307 -13.54 9.13 1.71
CA TRP A 307 -14.97 9.45 1.75
C TRP A 307 -15.25 10.96 1.66
N GLN A 308 -14.26 11.81 2.00
CA GLN A 308 -14.33 13.25 1.76
C GLN A 308 -14.60 13.55 0.28
N PHE A 309 -14.01 12.79 -0.63
CA PHE A 309 -14.17 13.01 -2.08
C PHE A 309 -15.38 12.29 -2.67
N GLN A 310 -15.98 11.34 -1.94
CA GLN A 310 -17.18 10.61 -2.36
C GLN A 310 -18.46 11.31 -1.89
N GLY A 311 -18.45 11.90 -0.69
CA GLY A 311 -19.54 12.72 -0.17
C GLY A 311 -19.48 14.18 -0.61
N ALA A 312 -18.40 14.64 -1.26
CA ALA A 312 -18.31 16.01 -1.78
C ALA A 312 -19.17 16.20 -3.04
N GLY A 313 -20.23 17.01 -2.94
CA GLY A 313 -20.92 17.56 -4.12
C GLY A 313 -20.11 18.67 -4.81
N LEU A 314 -20.59 19.17 -5.96
CA LEU A 314 -19.94 20.22 -6.78
C LEU A 314 -19.53 21.50 -6.02
N PHE A 315 -20.13 21.76 -4.86
CA PHE A 315 -19.89 22.95 -4.02
C PHE A 315 -19.57 22.61 -2.55
N ASP A 316 -19.42 21.33 -2.19
CA ASP A 316 -19.01 20.91 -0.84
C ASP A 316 -17.55 20.43 -0.89
N SER A 317 -16.72 21.00 -0.02
CA SER A 317 -15.33 20.59 0.20
C SER A 317 -15.14 19.13 0.65
N GLY A 318 -16.20 18.44 1.09
CA GLY A 318 -16.11 17.12 1.73
C GLY A 318 -15.56 17.17 3.15
N SER A 319 -15.42 18.37 3.74
CA SER A 319 -14.81 18.57 5.06
C SER A 319 -15.64 18.06 6.23
N LYS A 320 -16.94 17.79 6.00
CA LYS A 320 -17.88 17.17 6.94
C LYS A 320 -18.76 16.16 6.23
N LEU A 321 -19.01 15.00 6.83
CA LEU A 321 -19.96 13.99 6.37
C LEU A 321 -20.98 13.66 7.46
N SER A 322 -22.19 13.30 7.05
CA SER A 322 -23.22 12.78 7.94
C SER A 322 -23.64 11.42 7.40
N ILE A 323 -23.10 10.35 7.98
CA ILE A 323 -23.15 9.01 7.40
C ILE A 323 -24.30 8.20 8.01
N ASN A 324 -25.23 7.71 7.18
CA ASN A 324 -26.29 6.79 7.61
C ASN A 324 -26.18 5.43 6.89
N PRO A 325 -26.51 4.31 7.56
CA PRO A 325 -26.51 2.99 6.95
C PRO A 325 -27.86 2.60 6.34
N ILE A 326 -27.84 1.91 5.21
CA ILE A 326 -28.98 1.19 4.64
C ILE A 326 -28.71 -0.30 4.76
N VAL A 327 -29.64 -1.05 5.36
CA VAL A 327 -29.52 -2.50 5.57
C VAL A 327 -30.32 -3.25 4.52
N TYR A 328 -29.73 -4.25 3.89
CA TYR A 328 -30.35 -5.13 2.90
C TYR A 328 -30.43 -6.56 3.41
N HIS A 329 -31.63 -7.16 3.31
CA HIS A 329 -31.84 -8.57 3.58
C HIS A 329 -33.09 -9.10 2.88
N SER A 330 -33.05 -10.28 2.27
CA SER A 330 -34.16 -10.79 1.45
C SER A 330 -35.44 -11.11 2.24
N LYS A 331 -35.35 -11.27 3.57
CA LYS A 331 -36.46 -11.70 4.44
C LYS A 331 -37.08 -10.60 5.31
N ILE A 332 -36.50 -9.40 5.33
CA ILE A 332 -37.10 -8.27 6.07
C ILE A 332 -38.15 -7.58 5.20
N GLU A 333 -39.09 -6.88 5.82
CA GLU A 333 -40.12 -6.10 5.13
C GLU A 333 -39.46 -5.12 4.13
N HIS A 334 -39.97 -5.04 2.91
CA HIS A 334 -39.41 -4.26 1.78
C HIS A 334 -37.99 -4.63 1.31
N LYS A 335 -37.35 -5.67 1.89
CA LYS A 335 -35.99 -6.17 1.56
C LYS A 335 -34.84 -5.20 1.82
N GLU A 336 -35.15 -3.98 2.24
CA GLU A 336 -34.21 -2.96 2.67
C GLU A 336 -34.81 -2.15 3.83
N LYS A 337 -33.95 -1.64 4.69
CA LYS A 337 -34.31 -0.73 5.78
C LYS A 337 -33.32 0.43 5.80
N ASP A 338 -33.81 1.61 5.46
CA ASP A 338 -33.06 2.85 5.69
C ASP A 338 -33.08 3.19 7.19
N LEU A 339 -31.92 3.57 7.72
CA LEU A 339 -31.71 3.93 9.12
C LEU A 339 -31.30 5.40 9.20
N ASP A 340 -32.14 6.28 8.64
CA ASP A 340 -31.92 7.73 8.59
C ASP A 340 -31.75 8.37 9.98
N ASP A 341 -32.30 7.75 11.03
CA ASP A 341 -32.14 8.21 12.42
C ASP A 341 -30.77 7.83 13.03
N CYS A 342 -29.97 6.99 12.37
CA CYS A 342 -28.67 6.51 12.82
C CYS A 342 -27.52 7.18 12.05
N VAL A 343 -27.28 8.46 12.36
CA VAL A 343 -26.28 9.29 11.67
C VAL A 343 -24.98 9.36 12.46
N LEU A 344 -23.87 9.10 11.77
CA LEU A 344 -22.52 9.35 12.25
C LEU A 344 -22.00 10.66 11.67
N ASN A 345 -21.66 11.62 12.52
CA ASN A 345 -21.07 12.88 12.09
C ASN A 345 -19.55 12.78 12.06
N VAL A 346 -18.96 13.11 10.91
CA VAL A 346 -17.52 13.05 10.66
C VAL A 346 -17.02 14.41 10.20
N SER A 347 -15.91 14.89 10.73
CA SER A 347 -15.24 16.10 10.24
C SER A 347 -13.73 16.01 10.33
N LYS A 348 -13.02 16.89 9.61
CA LYS A 348 -11.54 16.96 9.69
C LYS A 348 -11.02 17.22 11.10
N ASN A 349 -11.77 17.95 11.93
CA ASN A 349 -11.39 18.34 13.29
C ASN A 349 -12.12 17.53 14.37
N GLY A 350 -12.80 16.44 14.00
CA GLY A 350 -13.50 15.59 14.96
C GLY A 350 -12.54 14.82 15.87
N ILE A 351 -13.10 14.07 16.82
CA ILE A 351 -12.32 13.25 17.75
C ILE A 351 -11.85 11.98 17.03
N LEU A 352 -10.54 11.73 17.01
CA LEU A 352 -9.97 10.51 16.41
C LEU A 352 -10.18 9.30 17.34
N MET A 353 -10.99 8.33 16.90
CA MET A 353 -11.23 7.09 17.64
C MET A 353 -10.22 6.01 17.25
N GLN A 354 -9.34 5.64 18.18
CA GLN A 354 -8.25 4.67 17.98
C GLN A 354 -8.76 3.21 18.01
N GLY A 355 -8.20 2.36 17.15
CA GLY A 355 -8.48 0.92 17.15
C GLY A 355 -7.70 0.17 16.07
N LYS A 356 -8.08 -1.09 15.80
CA LYS A 356 -7.21 -2.06 15.13
C LYS A 356 -7.35 -2.16 13.61
N LEU A 357 -8.34 -1.50 13.00
CA LEU A 357 -8.59 -1.58 11.56
C LEU A 357 -7.75 -0.53 10.83
N THR A 358 -7.23 -0.91 9.66
CA THR A 358 -6.42 -0.01 8.81
C THR A 358 -7.06 0.21 7.43
N GLY A 359 -8.36 -0.04 7.28
CA GLY A 359 -9.10 0.03 6.02
C GLY A 359 -10.38 -0.83 6.00
N ASN A 360 -11.29 -0.57 5.06
CA ASN A 360 -12.61 -1.22 4.94
C ASN A 360 -12.66 -2.41 3.98
N ASN A 361 -11.54 -3.08 3.70
CA ASN A 361 -11.45 -4.14 2.68
C ASN A 361 -12.69 -5.06 2.69
N PRO A 362 -13.46 -5.13 1.59
CA PRO A 362 -14.61 -6.02 1.53
C PRO A 362 -14.06 -7.45 1.66
N LEU A 363 -14.59 -8.20 2.62
CA LEU A 363 -14.45 -9.66 2.60
C LEU A 363 -15.16 -10.11 1.32
N MET A 364 -14.39 -10.58 0.33
CA MET A 364 -14.94 -11.06 -0.92
C MET A 364 -15.92 -12.20 -0.65
N GLN A 365 -17.06 -12.11 -1.34
CA GLN A 365 -18.09 -13.12 -1.44
C GLN A 365 -17.42 -14.46 -1.82
N ASP A 366 -17.60 -15.48 -0.98
CA ASP A 366 -17.15 -16.88 -1.13
C ASP A 366 -15.81 -17.29 -0.49
N ASP A 367 -15.31 -16.59 0.53
CA ASP A 367 -14.40 -17.24 1.49
C ASP A 367 -15.22 -17.88 2.63
N PRO A 368 -15.52 -19.21 2.59
CA PRO A 368 -15.88 -19.89 3.82
C PRO A 368 -14.69 -19.71 4.76
N ASP A 369 -14.97 -19.21 5.96
CA ASP A 369 -14.02 -19.01 7.05
C ASP A 369 -12.97 -20.13 7.06
N LYS A 370 -11.81 -19.90 6.41
CA LYS A 370 -10.86 -20.94 6.00
C LYS A 370 -10.19 -21.53 7.24
N GLY A 371 -10.80 -22.60 7.75
CA GLY A 371 -10.18 -23.59 8.62
C GLY A 371 -9.31 -24.53 7.79
N ASP A 372 -8.30 -23.96 7.17
CA ASP A 372 -7.00 -24.55 6.86
C ASP A 372 -6.17 -23.34 6.51
N ALA A 373 -5.12 -23.07 7.30
CA ALA A 373 -4.14 -22.08 6.89
C ALA A 373 -3.69 -22.50 5.47
N PRO A 374 -3.94 -21.69 4.41
CA PRO A 374 -3.16 -21.90 3.21
C PRO A 374 -1.72 -21.81 3.70
N GLU A 375 -0.90 -22.85 3.42
CA GLU A 375 0.56 -22.82 3.54
C GLU A 375 0.97 -21.37 3.46
N GLU A 376 1.46 -20.76 4.57
CA GLU A 376 1.70 -19.32 4.64
C GLU A 376 2.36 -18.92 3.33
N GLN A 377 1.59 -18.34 2.39
CA GLN A 377 2.15 -17.87 1.15
C GLN A 377 2.97 -16.70 1.61
N LYS A 378 4.26 -16.94 1.76
CA LYS A 378 5.26 -16.05 2.32
C LYS A 378 4.99 -14.68 1.71
N LYS A 379 4.43 -13.77 2.51
CA LYS A 379 4.07 -12.44 2.04
C LYS A 379 5.39 -11.70 1.83
N ILE A 380 5.79 -11.55 0.57
CA ILE A 380 7.01 -10.84 0.23
C ILE A 380 6.67 -9.40 -0.08
N ASP A 381 7.36 -8.51 0.62
CA ASP A 381 7.39 -7.08 0.36
C ASP A 381 8.68 -6.75 -0.38
N PHE A 382 8.60 -6.06 -1.51
CA PHE A 382 9.76 -5.48 -2.19
C PHE A 382 9.80 -3.97 -2.00
N THR A 383 11.01 -3.42 -1.88
CA THR A 383 11.24 -1.97 -1.88
C THR A 383 12.22 -1.61 -2.98
N PHE A 384 11.89 -0.63 -3.80
CA PHE A 384 12.73 -0.13 -4.88
C PHE A 384 13.04 1.36 -4.69
N GLY A 385 14.31 1.68 -4.55
CA GLY A 385 14.83 3.02 -4.78
C GLY A 385 15.11 3.23 -6.27
N VAL A 386 14.36 4.12 -6.92
CA VAL A 386 14.45 4.44 -8.34
C VAL A 386 15.10 5.81 -8.51
N PHE A 387 16.22 5.88 -9.22
CA PHE A 387 17.03 7.09 -9.36
C PHE A 387 17.24 7.41 -10.84
N ILE A 388 16.57 8.45 -11.34
CA ILE A 388 16.59 8.82 -12.77
C ILE A 388 17.33 10.16 -12.94
N ASP A 389 18.48 10.12 -13.60
CA ASP A 389 19.38 11.27 -13.69
C ASP A 389 18.92 12.33 -14.70
N GLY A 390 19.50 13.52 -14.59
CA GLY A 390 19.26 14.66 -15.48
C GLY A 390 19.89 14.48 -16.86
N THR A 391 19.44 15.26 -17.83
CA THR A 391 19.97 15.17 -19.20
C THR A 391 21.46 15.44 -19.23
N ASN A 392 22.17 14.63 -20.03
CA ASN A 392 23.62 14.70 -20.15
C ASN A 392 24.34 14.37 -18.82
N ASN A 393 23.67 13.73 -17.85
CA ASN A 393 24.32 13.15 -16.68
C ASN A 393 24.33 11.63 -16.77
N ASN A 394 25.47 11.06 -16.41
CA ASN A 394 25.65 9.63 -16.35
C ASN A 394 26.72 9.28 -15.32
N ARG A 395 26.29 8.65 -14.23
CA ARG A 395 27.14 8.20 -13.13
C ARG A 395 28.32 7.35 -13.61
N TYR A 396 28.10 6.46 -14.57
CA TYR A 396 29.14 5.54 -15.06
C TYR A 396 30.22 6.28 -15.83
N ASP A 397 29.84 7.27 -16.63
CA ASP A 397 30.78 8.09 -17.40
C ASP A 397 31.66 8.90 -16.44
N THR A 398 31.06 9.53 -15.44
CA THR A 398 31.80 10.29 -14.41
C THR A 398 32.78 9.41 -13.63
N ILE A 399 32.36 8.20 -13.21
CA ILE A 399 33.26 7.28 -12.48
C ILE A 399 34.41 6.83 -13.37
N ALA A 400 34.14 6.49 -14.63
CA ALA A 400 35.18 6.11 -15.59
C ALA A 400 36.19 7.23 -15.81
N ARG A 401 35.75 8.51 -15.89
CA ARG A 401 36.65 9.67 -15.95
C ARG A 401 37.51 9.77 -14.70
N ILE A 402 36.89 9.75 -13.51
CA ILE A 402 37.60 9.89 -12.24
C ILE A 402 38.67 8.79 -12.08
N ASP A 403 38.36 7.55 -12.44
CA ASP A 403 39.31 6.44 -12.33
C ASP A 403 40.47 6.56 -13.32
N TRP A 404 40.20 7.08 -14.53
CA TRP A 404 41.25 7.40 -15.49
C TRP A 404 42.17 8.52 -14.97
N GLU A 405 41.61 9.60 -14.44
CA GLU A 405 42.37 10.73 -13.88
C GLU A 405 43.28 10.29 -12.73
N LYS A 406 42.78 9.44 -11.82
CA LYS A 406 43.55 8.86 -10.71
C LYS A 406 44.73 8.02 -11.20
N LYS A 407 44.55 7.20 -12.25
CA LYS A 407 45.63 6.38 -12.83
C LYS A 407 46.74 7.25 -13.40
N ARG A 408 46.39 8.35 -14.05
CA ARG A 408 47.35 9.28 -14.70
C ARG A 408 48.27 10.01 -13.71
N ILE A 409 47.81 10.24 -12.48
CA ILE A 409 48.64 10.80 -11.40
C ILE A 409 49.37 9.74 -10.56
N GLY A 410 49.32 8.46 -10.95
CA GLY A 410 50.01 7.38 -10.23
C GLY A 410 49.39 7.00 -8.88
N ARG A 411 48.13 7.37 -8.61
CA ARG A 411 47.42 6.94 -7.39
C ARG A 411 46.78 5.57 -7.63
N ILE A 412 47.45 4.51 -7.17
CA ILE A 412 46.88 3.15 -7.09
C ILE A 412 46.23 3.00 -5.72
N GLU A 413 45.03 2.39 -5.70
CA GLU A 413 44.13 2.25 -4.55
C GLU A 413 44.81 2.08 -3.18
N THR A 414 44.55 3.02 -2.25
CA THR A 414 44.14 2.79 -0.84
C THR A 414 44.13 4.12 -0.05
N LYS A 415 42.95 4.54 0.43
CA LYS A 415 42.76 5.54 1.52
C LYS A 415 43.48 6.90 1.41
N GLU A 416 43.67 7.47 0.22
CA GLU A 416 44.25 8.83 0.08
C GLU A 416 43.22 9.95 -0.11
N LYS A 417 43.66 11.19 0.18
CA LYS A 417 42.88 12.44 0.19
C LYS A 417 42.08 12.65 -1.11
N PRO A 418 40.89 13.30 -1.05
CA PRO A 418 40.11 13.64 -2.23
C PRO A 418 40.93 14.43 -3.27
N PHE A 419 40.68 14.12 -4.54
CA PHE A 419 41.35 14.69 -5.70
C PHE A 419 41.08 16.20 -5.78
N THR A 420 42.13 17.02 -5.85
CA THR A 420 41.99 18.48 -5.86
C THR A 420 41.84 19.02 -7.29
N ASN A 421 41.22 20.18 -7.43
CA ASN A 421 41.00 20.78 -8.74
C ASN A 421 42.28 21.17 -9.49
N GLU A 422 43.32 21.51 -8.74
CA GLU A 422 44.65 21.77 -9.30
C GLU A 422 45.27 20.49 -9.87
N GLU A 423 44.93 19.31 -9.35
CA GLU A 423 45.33 18.01 -9.90
C GLU A 423 44.47 17.64 -11.13
N HIS A 424 43.15 17.84 -11.07
CA HIS A 424 42.23 17.63 -12.20
C HIS A 424 42.66 18.41 -13.45
N LEU A 425 42.86 19.73 -13.32
CA LEU A 425 43.28 20.59 -14.44
C LEU A 425 44.70 20.26 -14.96
N LYS A 426 45.54 19.61 -14.15
CA LYS A 426 46.89 19.15 -14.57
C LYS A 426 46.84 17.86 -15.39
N VAL A 427 45.83 17.01 -15.19
CA VAL A 427 45.77 15.68 -15.83
C VAL A 427 44.61 15.48 -16.80
N TYR A 428 43.65 16.40 -16.82
CA TYR A 428 42.59 16.43 -17.82
C TYR A 428 43.18 16.37 -19.24
N ALA A 429 42.68 15.44 -20.06
CA ALA A 429 43.17 15.31 -21.43
C ALA A 429 42.72 16.50 -22.26
N LYS A 430 43.66 17.28 -22.80
CA LYS A 430 43.35 18.47 -23.62
C LYS A 430 42.98 18.14 -25.06
N ASN A 431 43.18 16.89 -25.47
CA ASN A 431 42.84 16.38 -26.79
C ASN A 431 42.87 14.85 -26.79
N LYS A 432 42.26 14.25 -27.81
CA LYS A 432 42.19 12.80 -27.98
C LYS A 432 43.56 12.11 -28.09
N LYS A 433 44.64 12.81 -28.48
CA LYS A 433 45.98 12.20 -28.57
C LYS A 433 46.60 11.96 -27.20
N GLU A 434 46.27 12.80 -26.21
CA GLU A 434 46.77 12.67 -24.84
C GLU A 434 46.17 11.49 -24.07
N VAL A 435 45.11 10.90 -24.61
CA VAL A 435 44.36 9.78 -24.02
C VAL A 435 45.04 8.42 -24.28
N GLY A 436 45.80 8.29 -25.38
CA GLY A 436 46.35 7.01 -25.82
C GLY A 436 45.36 6.17 -26.64
N GLU A 437 45.85 5.41 -27.61
CA GLU A 437 45.02 4.69 -28.60
C GLU A 437 44.27 3.47 -28.02
N ASN A 438 44.65 3.00 -26.83
CA ASN A 438 44.10 1.80 -26.18
C ASN A 438 43.33 2.10 -24.87
N GLU A 439 43.05 3.38 -24.57
CA GLU A 439 42.35 3.76 -23.34
C GLU A 439 40.87 4.10 -23.63
N ASN A 440 39.96 3.58 -22.81
CA ASN A 440 38.51 3.83 -22.90
C ASN A 440 38.13 5.22 -22.34
N TYR A 441 38.81 6.29 -22.77
CA TYR A 441 38.54 7.66 -22.33
C TYR A 441 37.97 8.50 -23.48
N MET A 442 36.92 9.23 -23.15
CA MET A 442 36.03 9.88 -24.10
C MET A 442 36.20 11.40 -24.03
N TYR A 443 37.11 11.92 -24.85
CA TYR A 443 37.36 13.36 -24.97
C TYR A 443 36.16 14.07 -25.63
N ASN A 444 35.64 15.14 -24.98
CA ASN A 444 34.57 16.02 -25.49
C ASN A 444 33.19 15.36 -25.65
N GLU A 445 32.88 14.34 -24.84
CA GLU A 445 31.53 13.78 -24.68
C GLU A 445 30.83 14.48 -23.50
N GLY A 446 29.60 14.97 -23.72
CA GLY A 446 28.95 15.90 -22.80
C GLY A 446 28.74 15.37 -21.37
N SER A 447 28.40 14.09 -21.19
CA SER A 447 28.15 13.49 -19.87
C SER A 447 29.42 13.04 -19.17
N TYR A 448 30.47 12.72 -19.92
CA TYR A 448 31.76 12.31 -19.42
C TYR A 448 32.48 13.44 -18.68
N GLU A 449 32.21 14.69 -19.07
CA GLU A 449 32.84 15.90 -18.52
C GLU A 449 32.11 16.48 -17.30
N ASN A 450 31.05 15.84 -16.79
CA ASN A 450 30.26 16.30 -15.64
C ASN A 450 30.66 15.60 -14.34
N ASP A 451 30.57 16.28 -13.21
CA ASP A 451 30.65 15.62 -11.89
C ASP A 451 29.36 14.81 -11.62
N LEU A 452 29.34 14.06 -10.53
CA LEU A 452 28.15 13.31 -10.11
C LEU A 452 27.00 14.27 -9.78
N SER A 453 25.81 13.92 -10.25
CA SER A 453 24.58 14.58 -9.82
C SER A 453 24.21 14.15 -8.39
N ASN A 454 23.35 14.93 -7.75
CA ASN A 454 22.78 14.60 -6.44
C ASN A 454 21.97 13.30 -6.51
N VAL A 455 21.33 12.98 -7.64
CA VAL A 455 20.62 11.71 -7.84
C VAL A 455 21.58 10.52 -7.87
N ALA A 456 22.72 10.65 -8.56
CA ALA A 456 23.76 9.62 -8.58
C ALA A 456 24.38 9.39 -7.19
N ILE A 457 24.63 10.46 -6.44
CA ILE A 457 25.17 10.38 -5.08
C ILE A 457 24.16 9.72 -4.12
N LEU A 458 22.86 10.07 -4.22
CA LEU A 458 21.81 9.42 -3.44
C LEU A 458 21.71 7.92 -3.79
N PHE A 459 21.77 7.56 -5.08
CA PHE A 459 21.81 6.16 -5.50
C PHE A 459 22.95 5.40 -4.83
N ASP A 460 24.16 5.96 -4.79
CA ASP A 460 25.32 5.31 -4.16
C ASP A 460 25.11 5.04 -2.68
N ASN A 461 24.48 5.99 -1.99
CA ASN A 461 24.27 5.94 -0.54
C ASN A 461 22.94 5.28 -0.12
N TYR A 462 22.10 4.83 -1.06
CA TYR A 462 20.88 4.07 -0.74
C TYR A 462 21.25 2.64 -0.31
N LYS A 463 20.83 2.26 0.92
CA LYS A 463 21.21 1.01 1.57
C LYS A 463 20.44 -0.20 1.05
N LYS A 464 21.12 -1.34 1.01
CA LYS A 464 20.56 -2.66 0.65
C LYS A 464 20.72 -3.62 1.83
N ASP A 465 20.17 -3.24 2.98
CA ASP A 465 20.36 -3.99 4.23
C ASP A 465 19.43 -5.23 4.32
N ASP A 466 18.54 -5.41 3.33
CA ASP A 466 17.58 -6.51 3.22
C ASP A 466 17.60 -7.04 1.78
N ILE A 467 17.44 -8.36 1.62
CA ILE A 467 17.44 -9.06 0.32
C ILE A 467 16.31 -8.61 -0.61
N ASN A 468 15.23 -8.02 -0.06
CA ASN A 468 14.09 -7.51 -0.80
C ASN A 468 14.15 -6.00 -1.07
N ILE A 469 15.26 -5.33 -0.72
CA ILE A 469 15.50 -3.92 -1.03
C ILE A 469 16.44 -3.81 -2.24
N PHE A 470 15.94 -3.16 -3.29
CA PHE A 470 16.65 -2.93 -4.52
C PHE A 470 16.81 -1.44 -4.79
N LYS A 471 17.85 -1.10 -5.56
CA LYS A 471 18.01 0.22 -6.17
C LYS A 471 18.25 0.09 -7.66
N ILE A 472 17.72 1.04 -8.41
CA ILE A 472 17.77 1.14 -9.86
C ILE A 472 18.29 2.53 -10.19
N TYR A 473 19.37 2.58 -10.96
CA TYR A 473 19.86 3.82 -11.53
C TYR A 473 19.57 3.81 -13.03
N THR A 474 18.96 4.90 -13.49
CA THR A 474 18.70 5.14 -14.91
C THR A 474 19.41 6.41 -15.29
N GLU A 475 20.31 6.30 -16.27
CA GLU A 475 21.09 7.40 -16.78
C GLU A 475 20.23 8.45 -17.49
N GLY A 476 20.76 9.67 -17.54
CA GLY A 476 20.10 10.82 -18.13
C GLY A 476 19.73 10.64 -19.59
N MET A 477 18.73 11.39 -20.03
CA MET A 477 18.43 11.54 -21.46
C MET A 477 19.67 12.08 -22.18
N ASN A 478 19.80 11.76 -23.47
CA ASN A 478 20.97 12.09 -24.29
C ASN A 478 22.30 11.49 -23.80
N THR A 479 22.27 10.35 -23.09
CA THR A 479 23.46 9.56 -22.73
C THR A 479 23.26 8.10 -23.15
N ASN A 480 24.27 7.44 -23.70
CA ASN A 480 24.12 6.12 -24.37
C ASN A 480 25.14 5.07 -23.88
N THR A 481 25.31 4.97 -22.55
CA THR A 481 26.22 3.99 -21.92
C THR A 481 25.45 2.77 -21.43
N LEU A 482 25.79 1.60 -21.96
CA LEU A 482 25.28 0.32 -21.47
C LEU A 482 26.24 -0.25 -20.43
N ALA A 483 25.74 -0.39 -19.20
CA ALA A 483 26.42 -1.13 -18.15
C ALA A 483 26.07 -2.63 -18.25
N ASP A 484 26.96 -3.51 -17.80
CA ASP A 484 26.70 -4.94 -17.72
C ASP A 484 25.88 -5.29 -16.47
N LYS A 485 25.68 -6.59 -16.25
CA LYS A 485 24.92 -7.11 -15.11
C LYS A 485 25.54 -6.75 -13.75
N ASP A 486 26.84 -6.46 -13.72
CA ASP A 486 27.60 -6.05 -12.53
C ASP A 486 27.83 -4.53 -12.50
N MET A 487 27.17 -3.81 -13.42
CA MET A 487 27.23 -2.36 -13.63
C MET A 487 28.60 -1.83 -14.07
N ASN A 488 29.45 -2.65 -14.69
CA ASN A 488 30.64 -2.19 -15.40
C ASN A 488 30.25 -1.68 -16.78
N VAL A 489 30.93 -0.65 -17.27
CA VAL A 489 30.65 -0.13 -18.62
C VAL A 489 31.17 -1.10 -19.67
N ILE A 490 30.26 -1.76 -20.39
CA ILE A 490 30.60 -2.78 -21.41
C ILE A 490 30.40 -2.30 -22.84
N LYS A 491 29.58 -1.25 -23.06
CA LYS A 491 29.40 -0.72 -24.40
C LYS A 491 29.00 0.74 -24.36
N TYR A 492 29.84 1.57 -24.96
CA TYR A 492 29.51 2.94 -25.33
C TYR A 492 28.86 2.92 -26.72
N LYS A 493 27.71 3.57 -26.86
CA LYS A 493 27.21 4.03 -28.17
C LYS A 493 27.34 5.56 -28.17
N SER A 494 27.73 6.14 -29.31
CA SER A 494 27.76 7.59 -29.46
C SER A 494 26.42 8.20 -29.05
N ASN A 495 26.45 9.35 -28.37
CA ASN A 495 25.24 10.10 -28.06
C ASN A 495 24.48 10.41 -29.36
N ASP A 496 23.17 10.19 -29.39
CA ASP A 496 22.36 10.49 -30.58
C ASP A 496 22.34 12.00 -30.82
N PHE A 497 23.24 12.49 -31.67
CA PHE A 497 23.38 13.91 -32.03
C PHE A 497 22.23 14.44 -32.90
N PHE A 498 21.13 13.70 -33.03
CA PHE A 498 19.92 14.20 -33.67
C PHE A 498 19.16 15.08 -32.67
N MET A 499 18.83 16.30 -33.10
CA MET A 499 18.04 17.30 -32.34
C MET A 499 16.87 16.69 -31.52
N GLY A 500 16.26 15.58 -31.96
CA GLY A 500 15.18 14.89 -31.24
C GLY A 500 15.53 14.37 -29.82
N GLY A 501 16.76 13.88 -29.58
CA GLY A 501 17.18 13.40 -28.25
C GLY A 501 17.40 14.53 -27.25
N ALA A 502 17.93 15.65 -27.72
CA ALA A 502 18.09 16.89 -26.95
C ALA A 502 16.75 17.57 -26.59
N PHE A 503 15.63 17.16 -27.22
CA PHE A 503 14.26 17.61 -26.93
C PHE A 503 13.35 16.50 -26.38
N GLY A 504 13.95 15.41 -25.86
CA GLY A 504 13.24 14.42 -25.04
C GLY A 504 12.36 13.40 -25.80
N ALA A 505 12.60 13.21 -27.10
CA ALA A 505 11.88 12.25 -27.95
C ALA A 505 12.79 11.12 -28.48
N GLY A 506 12.21 9.95 -28.79
CA GLY A 506 12.93 8.78 -29.32
C GLY A 506 13.55 7.87 -28.25
N ASN A 507 14.49 7.01 -28.67
CA ASN A 507 15.13 5.96 -27.86
C ASN A 507 16.04 6.48 -26.72
N SER A 508 16.06 7.79 -26.49
CA SER A 508 16.77 8.47 -25.39
C SER A 508 15.90 9.52 -24.70
N GLY A 509 14.58 9.46 -24.91
CA GLY A 509 13.58 10.37 -24.33
C GLY A 509 12.98 9.90 -23.01
N ILE A 510 12.07 10.70 -22.45
CA ILE A 510 11.47 10.47 -21.11
C ILE A 510 10.79 9.09 -21.01
N VAL A 511 9.97 8.73 -22.00
CA VAL A 511 9.20 7.48 -22.04
C VAL A 511 10.13 6.25 -22.08
N ASP A 512 11.18 6.29 -22.92
CA ASP A 512 12.18 5.22 -23.00
C ASP A 512 12.88 4.99 -21.65
N ARG A 513 13.31 6.06 -20.98
CA ARG A 513 13.94 5.95 -19.66
C ARG A 513 13.02 5.31 -18.63
N VAL A 514 11.74 5.67 -18.65
CA VAL A 514 10.74 5.08 -17.77
C VAL A 514 10.53 3.60 -18.07
N HIS A 515 10.42 3.20 -19.34
CA HIS A 515 10.29 1.79 -19.72
C HIS A 515 11.48 0.95 -19.27
N ARG A 516 12.72 1.40 -19.55
CA ARG A 516 13.93 0.68 -19.11
C ARG A 516 14.03 0.58 -17.59
N THR A 517 13.55 1.59 -16.86
CA THR A 517 13.47 1.56 -15.40
C THR A 517 12.49 0.48 -14.93
N ILE A 518 11.31 0.39 -15.55
CA ILE A 518 10.28 -0.61 -15.24
C ILE A 518 10.78 -2.02 -15.57
N GLU A 519 11.45 -2.21 -16.71
CA GLU A 519 12.05 -3.49 -17.10
C GLU A 519 13.07 -3.98 -16.07
N GLN A 520 14.00 -3.10 -15.64
CA GLN A 520 14.96 -3.43 -14.59
C GLN A 520 14.30 -3.78 -13.26
N LEU A 521 13.20 -3.10 -12.91
CA LEU A 521 12.42 -3.40 -11.71
C LEU A 521 11.83 -4.81 -11.79
N VAL A 522 11.18 -5.13 -12.90
CA VAL A 522 10.57 -6.44 -13.14
C VAL A 522 11.62 -7.54 -13.17
N ASP A 523 12.79 -7.30 -13.78
CA ASP A 523 13.88 -8.27 -13.82
C ASP A 523 14.43 -8.57 -12.43
N LYS A 524 14.54 -7.56 -11.56
CA LYS A 524 14.94 -7.77 -10.16
C LYS A 524 13.90 -8.57 -9.38
N ILE A 525 12.61 -8.28 -9.57
CA ILE A 525 11.52 -9.09 -8.97
C ILE A 525 11.62 -10.54 -9.44
N ALA A 526 11.69 -10.75 -10.76
CA ALA A 526 11.73 -12.08 -11.36
C ALA A 526 12.95 -12.88 -10.90
N ALA A 527 14.12 -12.23 -10.80
CA ALA A 527 15.33 -12.86 -10.28
C ALA A 527 15.18 -13.24 -8.80
N ALA A 528 14.61 -12.36 -7.97
CA ALA A 528 14.44 -12.60 -6.53
C ALA A 528 13.51 -13.77 -6.23
N ILE A 529 12.45 -13.94 -7.02
CA ILE A 529 11.46 -15.02 -6.81
C ILE A 529 11.79 -16.30 -7.58
N SER A 530 12.84 -16.32 -8.42
CA SER A 530 13.14 -17.45 -9.33
C SER A 530 13.38 -18.79 -8.62
N ASN A 531 13.80 -18.78 -7.35
CA ASN A 531 14.08 -19.97 -6.53
C ASN A 531 12.94 -20.33 -5.56
N GLU A 532 11.90 -19.52 -5.44
CA GLU A 532 10.77 -19.76 -4.54
C GLU A 532 9.48 -20.02 -5.37
N LYS A 533 8.54 -20.85 -4.90
CA LYS A 533 7.22 -21.06 -5.56
C LYS A 533 6.28 -19.85 -5.38
N ILE A 534 6.81 -18.63 -5.49
CA ILE A 534 6.09 -17.41 -5.16
C ILE A 534 5.58 -16.79 -6.45
N LYS A 535 4.26 -16.83 -6.60
CA LYS A 535 3.54 -16.20 -7.72
C LYS A 535 2.83 -14.91 -7.31
N LYS A 536 2.85 -14.58 -6.02
CA LYS A 536 2.08 -13.49 -5.44
C LYS A 536 2.92 -12.67 -4.46
N ILE A 537 3.14 -11.41 -4.78
CA ILE A 537 3.84 -10.41 -3.98
C ILE A 537 2.80 -9.68 -3.14
N ASP A 538 3.08 -9.39 -1.87
CA ASP A 538 2.12 -8.65 -1.05
C ASP A 538 2.20 -7.15 -1.34
N LEU A 539 3.41 -6.58 -1.34
CA LEU A 539 3.58 -5.14 -1.45
C LEU A 539 4.85 -4.75 -2.21
N ILE A 540 4.70 -3.82 -3.15
CA ILE A 540 5.80 -3.13 -3.82
C ILE A 540 5.84 -1.68 -3.29
N LYS A 541 6.96 -1.30 -2.65
CA LYS A 541 7.24 0.06 -2.18
C LYS A 541 8.19 0.73 -3.16
N ILE A 542 7.89 1.97 -3.54
CA ILE A 542 8.69 2.78 -4.45
C ILE A 542 9.16 4.04 -3.71
N ASP A 543 10.46 4.30 -3.76
CA ASP A 543 11.06 5.60 -3.48
C ASP A 543 11.65 6.09 -4.80
N VAL A 544 11.21 7.25 -5.30
CA VAL A 544 11.65 7.75 -6.60
C VAL A 544 12.40 9.07 -6.45
N PHE A 545 13.51 9.20 -7.16
CA PHE A 545 14.34 10.40 -7.19
C PHE A 545 14.63 10.78 -8.63
N GLY A 546 14.63 12.08 -8.92
CA GLY A 546 15.03 12.55 -10.24
C GLY A 546 15.54 13.97 -10.26
N PHE A 547 16.32 14.29 -11.28
CA PHE A 547 16.85 15.63 -11.53
C PHE A 547 16.50 16.09 -12.94
N SER A 548 16.11 17.35 -13.14
CA SER A 548 15.87 17.93 -14.47
C SER A 548 14.74 17.21 -15.21
N ARG A 549 14.97 16.82 -16.47
CA ARG A 549 14.09 15.91 -17.19
C ARG A 549 14.05 14.52 -16.54
N GLY A 550 15.04 14.10 -15.77
CA GLY A 550 14.98 12.89 -14.94
C GLY A 550 13.95 13.01 -13.81
N ALA A 551 13.73 14.22 -13.27
CA ALA A 551 12.58 14.49 -12.40
C ALA A 551 11.25 14.42 -13.17
N ALA A 552 11.20 14.87 -14.43
CA ALA A 552 10.02 14.66 -15.28
C ALA A 552 9.79 13.15 -15.54
N SER A 553 10.85 12.38 -15.81
CA SER A 553 10.80 10.92 -15.90
C SER A 553 10.38 10.25 -14.59
N ALA A 554 10.81 10.73 -13.42
CA ALA A 554 10.36 10.22 -12.13
C ALA A 554 8.85 10.44 -11.93
N ARG A 555 8.35 11.63 -12.30
CA ARG A 555 6.92 11.96 -12.28
C ARG A 555 6.12 11.10 -13.28
N HIS A 556 6.64 10.92 -14.49
CA HIS A 556 6.04 10.06 -15.51
C HIS A 556 6.11 8.57 -15.13
N PHE A 557 7.18 8.12 -14.49
CA PHE A 557 7.29 6.76 -13.95
C PHE A 557 6.17 6.48 -12.95
N VAL A 558 5.90 7.41 -12.04
CA VAL A 558 4.74 7.29 -11.12
C VAL A 558 3.42 7.29 -11.89
N HIS A 559 3.28 8.11 -12.95
CA HIS A 559 2.12 8.05 -13.82
C HIS A 559 1.91 6.64 -14.38
N GLU A 560 2.92 6.08 -15.05
CA GLU A 560 2.90 4.77 -15.68
C GLU A 560 2.50 3.64 -14.72
N ILE A 561 3.21 3.52 -13.59
CA ILE A 561 2.98 2.42 -12.64
C ILE A 561 1.68 2.58 -11.84
N THR A 562 0.96 3.68 -12.02
CA THR A 562 -0.34 3.95 -11.36
C THR A 562 -1.49 4.15 -12.33
N LEU A 563 -1.30 3.80 -13.60
CA LEU A 563 -2.39 3.79 -14.58
C LEU A 563 -3.45 2.74 -14.19
N PRO A 564 -4.74 3.05 -14.34
CA PRO A 564 -5.79 2.05 -14.24
C PRO A 564 -5.69 1.03 -15.38
N SER A 565 -6.49 -0.03 -15.33
CA SER A 565 -6.66 -0.93 -16.47
C SER A 565 -7.30 -0.17 -17.64
N TYR A 566 -6.79 -0.32 -18.87
CA TYR A 566 -7.33 0.36 -20.04
C TYR A 566 -7.31 -0.54 -21.28
N LYS A 567 -8.21 -0.27 -22.24
CA LYS A 567 -8.24 -0.97 -23.52
C LYS A 567 -7.18 -0.43 -24.47
N THR A 568 -6.52 -1.35 -25.16
CA THR A 568 -5.47 -1.02 -26.13
C THR A 568 -6.00 -1.03 -27.55
N GLY A 569 -5.49 -0.13 -28.40
CA GLY A 569 -5.75 -0.13 -29.84
C GLY A 569 -4.58 -0.75 -30.60
N LEU A 570 -4.86 -1.58 -31.62
CA LEU A 570 -3.83 -2.12 -32.54
C LEU A 570 -2.67 -2.87 -31.86
N SER A 571 -2.92 -3.54 -30.73
CA SER A 571 -1.87 -4.19 -29.91
C SER A 571 -0.73 -3.23 -29.52
N ARG A 572 -1.08 -1.97 -29.22
CA ARG A 572 -0.17 -0.97 -28.66
C ARG A 572 -0.70 -0.43 -27.35
N ASP A 573 0.20 -0.22 -26.40
CA ASP A 573 -0.14 0.47 -25.16
C ASP A 573 -0.38 1.98 -25.39
N HIS A 574 -0.66 2.73 -24.33
CA HIS A 574 -0.94 4.17 -24.44
C HIS A 574 0.29 4.99 -24.86
N SER A 575 1.51 4.46 -24.65
CA SER A 575 2.78 5.06 -25.06
C SER A 575 3.20 4.70 -26.50
N GLY A 576 2.44 3.80 -27.16
CA GLY A 576 2.68 3.33 -28.52
C GLY A 576 3.57 2.09 -28.63
N LEU A 577 3.96 1.48 -27.50
CA LEU A 577 4.77 0.27 -27.43
C LEU A 577 3.97 -0.95 -27.88
N ILE A 578 4.58 -1.82 -28.70
CA ILE A 578 3.94 -3.04 -29.19
C ILE A 578 3.82 -4.03 -28.04
N ILE A 579 2.59 -4.47 -27.76
CA ILE A 579 2.27 -5.44 -26.72
C ILE A 579 1.77 -6.76 -27.32
N ASN A 580 1.72 -7.81 -26.50
CA ASN A 580 1.24 -9.12 -26.90
C ASN A 580 -0.17 -9.05 -27.51
N THR A 581 -0.38 -9.70 -28.65
CA THR A 581 -1.65 -9.70 -29.40
C THR A 581 -2.82 -10.26 -28.61
N LYS A 582 -2.59 -11.02 -27.52
CA LYS A 582 -3.66 -11.44 -26.61
C LYS A 582 -4.43 -10.28 -25.99
N TYR A 583 -3.80 -9.11 -25.87
CA TYR A 583 -4.43 -7.88 -25.37
C TYR A 583 -5.14 -7.08 -26.47
N ALA A 584 -5.15 -7.53 -27.73
CA ALA A 584 -5.84 -6.82 -28.82
C ALA A 584 -7.34 -6.57 -28.53
N ASN A 585 -7.98 -7.47 -27.78
CA ASN A 585 -9.38 -7.39 -27.39
C ASN A 585 -9.60 -7.45 -25.86
N LEU A 586 -8.54 -7.42 -25.07
CA LEU A 586 -8.60 -7.45 -23.61
C LEU A 586 -7.98 -6.16 -23.05
N PRO A 587 -8.50 -5.61 -21.95
CA PRO A 587 -7.83 -4.49 -21.32
C PRO A 587 -6.45 -4.95 -20.78
N LEU A 588 -5.46 -4.06 -20.87
CA LEU A 588 -4.20 -4.25 -20.15
C LEU A 588 -4.46 -4.26 -18.63
N PRO A 589 -3.68 -5.03 -17.85
CA PRO A 589 -3.76 -4.98 -16.40
C PRO A 589 -3.52 -3.55 -15.87
N SER A 590 -3.98 -3.28 -14.66
CA SER A 590 -3.64 -2.03 -13.96
C SER A 590 -2.13 -1.90 -13.78
N ASN A 591 -1.67 -0.70 -13.39
CA ASN A 591 -0.26 -0.36 -13.19
C ASN A 591 0.56 -0.29 -14.48
N GLY A 592 -0.10 -0.01 -15.61
CA GLY A 592 0.53 0.30 -16.89
C GLY A 592 1.55 -0.75 -17.34
N TYR A 593 2.71 -0.30 -17.85
CA TYR A 593 3.75 -1.18 -18.36
C TYR A 593 4.31 -2.14 -17.28
N LEU A 594 4.33 -1.73 -16.00
CA LEU A 594 4.73 -2.59 -14.89
C LEU A 594 3.78 -3.79 -14.73
N GLY A 595 2.47 -3.51 -14.65
CA GLY A 595 1.46 -4.56 -14.52
C GLY A 595 1.44 -5.50 -15.71
N TYR A 596 1.65 -4.97 -16.91
CA TYR A 596 1.78 -5.75 -18.14
C TYR A 596 2.95 -6.75 -18.05
N LEU A 597 4.17 -6.28 -17.77
CA LEU A 597 5.35 -7.14 -17.74
C LEU A 597 5.29 -8.19 -16.62
N LEU A 598 4.74 -7.84 -15.45
CA LEU A 598 4.53 -8.80 -14.36
C LEU A 598 3.49 -9.87 -14.75
N SER A 599 2.39 -9.46 -15.40
CA SER A 599 1.37 -10.39 -15.88
C SER A 599 1.90 -11.34 -16.95
N GLU A 600 2.75 -10.87 -17.88
CA GLU A 600 3.42 -11.74 -18.86
C GLU A 600 4.29 -12.81 -18.20
N LYS A 601 4.86 -12.51 -17.03
CA LYS A 601 5.65 -13.45 -16.23
C LYS A 601 4.81 -14.27 -15.24
N GLY A 602 3.49 -14.08 -15.20
CA GLY A 602 2.60 -14.77 -14.26
C GLY A 602 2.83 -14.38 -12.79
N ILE A 603 3.29 -13.15 -12.56
CA ILE A 603 3.56 -12.58 -11.24
C ILE A 603 2.44 -11.61 -10.90
N GLU A 604 1.75 -11.85 -9.79
CA GLU A 604 0.73 -10.96 -9.24
C GLU A 604 1.28 -10.20 -8.03
N PHE A 605 0.76 -8.99 -7.78
CA PHE A 605 1.04 -8.27 -6.54
C PHE A 605 -0.23 -7.63 -5.97
N ASN A 606 -0.37 -7.58 -4.64
CA ASN A 606 -1.57 -7.03 -4.01
C ASN A 606 -1.56 -5.51 -3.94
N ARG A 607 -0.41 -4.90 -3.64
CA ARG A 607 -0.32 -3.47 -3.30
C ARG A 607 0.90 -2.81 -3.90
N LEU A 608 0.72 -1.54 -4.32
CA LEU A 608 1.78 -0.64 -4.72
C LEU A 608 1.70 0.64 -3.88
N ILE A 609 2.81 1.04 -3.26
CA ILE A 609 2.90 2.28 -2.47
C ILE A 609 4.09 3.09 -2.97
N ILE A 610 3.86 4.35 -3.39
CA ILE A 610 4.92 5.32 -3.61
C ILE A 610 5.14 6.09 -2.30
N ARG A 611 6.26 5.83 -1.61
CA ARG A 611 6.52 6.40 -0.28
C ARG A 611 7.09 7.82 -0.36
N PHE A 612 8.02 8.04 -1.27
CA PHE A 612 8.76 9.30 -1.32
C PHE A 612 9.14 9.64 -2.76
N ALA A 613 9.02 10.91 -3.11
CA ALA A 613 9.51 11.48 -4.35
C ALA A 613 10.46 12.66 -4.05
N GLY A 614 11.75 12.49 -4.36
CA GLY A 614 12.75 13.55 -4.26
C GLY A 614 13.08 14.12 -5.62
N LEU A 615 12.63 15.33 -5.91
CA LEU A 615 12.80 15.98 -7.21
C LEU A 615 13.77 17.16 -7.11
N TYR A 616 14.70 17.24 -8.06
CA TYR A 616 15.54 18.41 -8.28
C TYR A 616 15.14 19.06 -9.60
N ASP A 617 14.67 20.30 -9.53
CA ASP A 617 14.46 21.23 -10.63
C ASP A 617 13.84 20.64 -11.90
N THR A 618 12.63 20.09 -11.78
CA THR A 618 11.89 19.46 -12.88
C THR A 618 11.78 20.36 -14.12
N VAL A 619 12.29 19.84 -15.24
CA VAL A 619 12.12 20.43 -16.58
C VAL A 619 11.47 19.37 -17.47
N ALA A 620 10.21 19.58 -17.85
CA ALA A 620 9.56 18.76 -18.87
C ALA A 620 9.78 19.43 -20.22
N HIS A 621 10.67 18.88 -21.03
CA HIS A 621 10.81 19.29 -22.44
C HIS A 621 10.64 18.04 -23.29
N HIS A 622 9.45 17.88 -23.86
CA HIS A 622 9.05 16.75 -24.69
C HIS A 622 8.51 17.25 -26.03
N GLY A 623 9.23 16.97 -27.11
CA GLY A 623 8.84 17.39 -28.46
C GLY A 623 9.26 18.82 -28.81
N LEU A 624 8.76 19.34 -29.94
CA LEU A 624 9.19 20.63 -30.52
C LEU A 624 8.52 21.86 -29.87
N VAL A 625 7.57 21.69 -28.94
CA VAL A 625 6.74 22.76 -28.38
C VAL A 625 6.39 22.49 -26.89
N GLN A 626 6.73 23.40 -25.97
CA GLN A 626 6.71 23.21 -24.49
C GLN A 626 5.35 23.52 -23.79
N PHE A 627 4.20 23.51 -24.48
CA PHE A 627 2.97 24.08 -23.90
C PHE A 627 2.09 23.11 -23.07
N ASN A 628 2.27 21.78 -23.15
CA ASN A 628 1.34 20.82 -22.52
C ASN A 628 1.99 19.57 -21.89
N ASP A 629 3.32 19.56 -21.75
CA ASP A 629 4.11 18.38 -21.32
C ASP A 629 3.70 17.82 -19.95
N ILE A 630 3.21 18.68 -19.03
CA ILE A 630 2.70 18.25 -17.72
C ILE A 630 1.51 17.29 -17.88
N LYS A 631 0.59 17.59 -18.79
CA LYS A 631 -0.60 16.79 -19.05
C LYS A 631 -0.25 15.59 -19.91
N ASP A 632 0.54 15.79 -20.96
CA ASP A 632 0.87 14.75 -21.94
C ASP A 632 1.69 13.61 -21.31
N LEU A 633 2.56 13.93 -20.35
CA LEU A 633 3.34 12.95 -19.59
C LEU A 633 2.71 12.58 -18.23
N GLY A 634 1.54 13.13 -17.91
CA GLY A 634 0.83 12.84 -16.65
C GLY A 634 1.63 13.20 -15.38
N LEU A 635 2.48 14.24 -15.44
CA LEU A 635 3.47 14.57 -14.40
C LEU A 635 2.85 14.90 -13.03
N ASN A 636 1.58 15.28 -12.98
CA ASN A 636 0.84 15.52 -11.72
C ASN A 636 0.53 14.21 -10.97
N SER A 637 0.72 13.05 -11.59
CA SER A 637 0.57 11.75 -10.92
C SER A 637 1.58 11.55 -9.79
N ILE A 638 2.65 12.35 -9.74
CA ILE A 638 3.61 12.34 -8.64
C ILE A 638 2.96 12.61 -7.27
N ASN A 639 1.81 13.31 -7.25
CA ASN A 639 1.05 13.55 -6.02
C ASN A 639 0.43 12.27 -5.43
N LYS A 640 0.49 11.13 -6.14
CA LYS A 640 0.17 9.81 -5.58
C LYS A 640 1.26 9.30 -4.62
N ALA A 641 2.43 9.96 -4.56
CA ALA A 641 3.45 9.69 -3.55
C ALA A 641 3.03 10.25 -2.19
N LYS A 642 3.29 9.49 -1.11
CA LYS A 642 2.99 9.96 0.26
C LYS A 642 3.68 11.28 0.58
N TYR A 643 4.95 11.42 0.19
CA TYR A 643 5.75 12.63 0.38
C TYR A 643 6.43 13.02 -0.93
N VAL A 644 6.40 14.32 -1.26
CA VAL A 644 7.09 14.89 -2.41
C VAL A 644 7.89 16.09 -1.91
N ILE A 645 9.20 16.08 -2.11
CA ILE A 645 10.06 17.26 -1.93
C ILE A 645 10.62 17.63 -3.29
N HIS A 646 10.32 18.83 -3.75
CA HIS A 646 10.85 19.37 -5.01
C HIS A 646 11.73 20.59 -4.72
N MET A 647 13.03 20.44 -4.87
CA MET A 647 13.99 21.55 -4.76
C MET A 647 14.16 22.21 -6.12
N VAL A 648 13.85 23.50 -6.21
CA VAL A 648 13.79 24.30 -7.44
C VAL A 648 14.93 25.31 -7.46
N ALA A 649 15.56 25.49 -8.62
CA ALA A 649 16.56 26.54 -8.82
C ALA A 649 15.88 27.91 -8.95
N ALA A 650 16.16 28.80 -8.00
CA ALA A 650 15.56 30.15 -7.94
C ALA A 650 16.14 31.11 -8.99
N GLU A 651 17.36 30.87 -9.46
CA GLU A 651 18.11 31.78 -10.34
C GLU A 651 18.36 31.17 -11.73
N GLU A 652 17.67 30.09 -12.10
CA GLU A 652 17.71 29.54 -13.46
C GLU A 652 16.98 30.46 -14.44
N HIS A 653 17.69 30.92 -15.46
CA HIS A 653 17.21 31.95 -16.38
C HIS A 653 17.29 31.53 -17.86
N ARG A 654 17.57 30.27 -18.18
CA ARG A 654 17.63 29.79 -19.56
C ARG A 654 16.26 29.45 -20.11
N LYS A 655 16.02 29.86 -21.35
CA LYS A 655 14.77 29.68 -22.11
C LYS A 655 14.34 28.22 -22.27
N ASN A 656 15.31 27.30 -22.35
CA ASN A 656 15.02 25.88 -22.55
C ASN A 656 14.86 25.10 -21.24
N PHE A 657 14.86 25.79 -20.08
CA PHE A 657 14.82 25.21 -18.74
C PHE A 657 13.58 25.66 -17.97
N SER A 658 12.45 25.75 -18.66
CA SER A 658 11.13 26.01 -18.09
C SER A 658 10.83 25.09 -16.91
N LEU A 659 10.38 25.67 -15.80
CA LEU A 659 10.04 24.91 -14.60
C LEU A 659 8.70 24.20 -14.78
N SER A 660 8.65 22.92 -14.44
CA SER A 660 7.39 22.19 -14.23
C SER A 660 7.11 22.10 -12.72
N PRO A 661 6.24 22.95 -12.16
CA PRO A 661 5.98 22.95 -10.72
C PRO A 661 5.24 21.68 -10.29
N ILE A 662 5.21 21.43 -8.98
CA ILE A 662 4.31 20.45 -8.36
C ILE A 662 3.05 21.12 -7.80
N ILE A 663 1.99 20.33 -7.58
CA ILE A 663 0.82 20.81 -6.84
C ILE A 663 1.15 20.70 -5.36
N LYS A 664 1.26 21.84 -4.68
CA LYS A 664 1.61 21.89 -3.25
C LYS A 664 0.48 21.34 -2.39
N SER A 665 0.85 20.60 -1.35
CA SER A 665 -0.08 20.03 -0.36
C SER A 665 0.65 19.82 0.97
N GLN A 666 -0.03 19.34 2.01
CA GLN A 666 0.59 19.13 3.32
C GLN A 666 1.88 18.29 3.27
N ASN A 667 1.95 17.34 2.34
CA ASN A 667 3.10 16.44 2.18
C ASN A 667 3.87 16.65 0.86
N HIS A 668 3.46 17.62 0.03
CA HIS A 668 4.07 17.92 -1.27
C HIS A 668 4.59 19.35 -1.28
N ILE A 669 5.90 19.49 -1.17
CA ILE A 669 6.56 20.74 -0.81
C ILE A 669 7.56 21.12 -1.88
N GLU A 670 7.56 22.39 -2.24
CA GLU A 670 8.48 22.96 -3.21
C GLU A 670 9.36 23.99 -2.50
N LEU A 671 10.68 23.79 -2.58
CA LEU A 671 11.69 24.61 -1.92
C LEU A 671 12.52 25.33 -2.97
N TYR A 672 12.49 26.66 -2.97
CA TYR A 672 13.28 27.47 -3.90
C TYR A 672 14.67 27.70 -3.31
N MET A 673 15.66 27.06 -3.93
CA MET A 673 17.05 27.08 -3.53
C MET A 673 17.81 28.14 -4.37
N PRO A 674 18.68 28.96 -3.75
CA PRO A 674 19.60 29.83 -4.49
C PRO A 674 20.39 29.08 -5.57
N GLY A 675 20.76 29.81 -6.64
CA GLY A 675 21.55 29.24 -7.74
C GLY A 675 20.74 28.70 -8.90
N VAL A 676 21.47 28.12 -9.85
CA VAL A 676 20.94 27.63 -11.11
C VAL A 676 20.75 26.11 -11.11
N HIS A 677 20.24 25.55 -12.21
CA HIS A 677 19.84 24.15 -12.33
C HIS A 677 20.78 23.11 -11.68
N CYS A 678 22.07 23.14 -12.03
CA CYS A 678 23.07 22.19 -11.55
C CYS A 678 23.68 22.60 -10.18
N ASP A 679 23.45 23.83 -9.70
CA ASP A 679 23.75 24.16 -8.29
C ASP A 679 22.81 23.42 -7.34
N VAL A 680 21.58 23.16 -7.78
CA VAL A 680 20.57 22.43 -7.01
C VAL A 680 20.65 20.92 -7.24
N GLY A 681 20.79 20.50 -8.50
CA GLY A 681 20.83 19.10 -8.90
C GLY A 681 22.20 18.42 -8.87
N GLY A 682 23.29 19.17 -8.69
CA GLY A 682 24.67 18.68 -8.80
C GLY A 682 25.18 18.69 -10.25
N SER A 683 26.28 17.97 -10.49
CA SER A 683 26.98 17.81 -11.78
C SER A 683 28.04 18.85 -12.16
N TYR A 684 28.13 19.99 -11.46
CA TYR A 684 29.27 20.89 -11.65
C TYR A 684 30.55 20.31 -11.04
N ILE A 685 31.67 20.42 -11.76
CA ILE A 685 32.99 20.10 -11.23
C ILE A 685 33.41 21.25 -10.31
N GLU A 686 33.91 20.94 -9.12
CA GLU A 686 34.52 21.92 -8.21
C GLU A 686 35.49 22.80 -9.00
N GLY A 687 35.60 24.07 -8.67
CA GLY A 687 36.61 25.00 -9.19
C GLY A 687 36.69 25.19 -10.71
N ARG A 688 35.73 24.69 -11.51
CA ARG A 688 35.74 24.88 -12.96
C ARG A 688 35.56 26.37 -13.29
N PRO A 689 36.39 26.96 -14.17
CA PRO A 689 36.26 28.37 -14.52
C PRO A 689 35.02 28.63 -15.39
N GLU A 690 34.46 29.83 -15.28
CA GLU A 690 33.49 30.36 -16.23
C GLU A 690 34.19 31.36 -17.14
N GLY A 691 34.64 30.88 -18.30
CA GLY A 691 35.29 31.68 -19.33
C GLY A 691 36.81 31.57 -19.30
N ILE A 692 37.48 32.59 -19.84
CA ILE A 692 38.94 32.56 -20.05
C ILE A 692 39.60 33.44 -18.98
N ALA A 693 40.10 32.80 -17.91
CA ALA A 693 40.87 33.47 -16.87
C ALA A 693 42.38 33.43 -17.19
N ALA A 694 43.08 34.52 -16.91
CA ALA A 694 44.52 34.62 -17.15
C ALA A 694 45.29 33.56 -16.34
N GLY A 695 46.17 32.81 -17.02
CA GLY A 695 46.99 31.77 -16.38
C GLY A 695 46.28 30.43 -16.13
N ILE A 696 45.01 30.28 -16.53
CA ILE A 696 44.24 29.04 -16.41
C ILE A 696 43.94 28.51 -17.82
N ALA A 697 44.05 27.20 -18.03
CA ALA A 697 43.69 26.59 -19.30
C ALA A 697 42.18 26.81 -19.57
N PRO A 698 41.80 27.28 -20.78
CA PRO A 698 40.40 27.56 -21.09
C PRO A 698 39.57 26.26 -21.09
N ASP A 699 38.31 26.38 -20.71
CA ASP A 699 37.33 25.29 -20.82
C ASP A 699 37.22 24.83 -22.29
N PRO A 700 37.27 23.51 -22.59
CA PRO A 700 37.04 22.97 -23.93
C PRO A 700 35.73 23.42 -24.57
N ALA A 701 34.70 23.75 -23.76
CA ALA A 701 33.41 24.26 -24.22
C ALA A 701 33.48 25.67 -24.84
N GLY A 702 34.61 26.37 -24.71
CA GLY A 702 34.84 27.68 -25.32
C GLY A 702 34.53 28.86 -24.39
N GLU A 703 34.14 29.99 -24.99
CA GLU A 703 34.01 31.26 -24.27
C GLU A 703 32.67 31.38 -23.53
N HIS A 704 32.73 31.86 -22.30
CA HIS A 704 31.53 32.09 -21.48
C HIS A 704 30.95 33.49 -21.78
N ILE A 705 30.25 33.58 -22.92
CA ILE A 705 29.64 34.82 -23.42
C ILE A 705 28.26 35.00 -22.79
N LEU A 706 28.12 36.04 -21.96
CA LEU A 706 26.92 36.34 -21.19
C LEU A 706 25.88 37.09 -22.02
N ALA A 707 26.33 38.01 -22.88
CA ALA A 707 25.49 38.79 -23.77
C ALA A 707 26.31 39.31 -24.96
N THR A 708 25.62 39.59 -26.07
CA THR A 708 26.19 40.16 -27.29
C THR A 708 25.37 41.38 -27.67
N ASP A 709 26.03 42.43 -28.14
CA ASP A 709 25.39 43.63 -28.68
C ASP A 709 26.03 44.02 -30.02
N TYR A 710 25.19 44.51 -30.93
CA TYR A 710 25.62 44.97 -32.25
C TYR A 710 25.78 46.49 -32.18
N CYS A 711 27.04 46.95 -32.08
CA CYS A 711 27.36 48.36 -31.87
C CYS A 711 28.71 48.72 -32.51
N ASP A 712 28.85 49.96 -32.99
CA ASP A 712 30.09 50.52 -33.55
C ASP A 712 31.30 50.30 -32.62
N ASN A 713 32.41 49.76 -33.15
CA ASN A 713 33.61 49.40 -32.37
C ASN A 713 34.34 50.62 -31.75
N THR A 714 33.94 51.84 -32.05
CA THR A 714 34.56 53.07 -31.50
C THR A 714 34.09 53.43 -30.09
N VAL A 715 32.99 52.83 -29.60
CA VAL A 715 32.43 53.09 -28.26
C VAL A 715 32.01 51.78 -27.59
N VAL A 716 32.29 51.63 -26.30
CA VAL A 716 31.83 50.45 -25.53
C VAL A 716 30.31 50.49 -25.36
N SER A 717 29.62 49.39 -25.70
CA SER A 717 28.16 49.26 -25.62
C SER A 717 27.61 49.72 -24.25
N PRO A 718 26.75 50.75 -24.21
CA PRO A 718 26.06 51.16 -22.99
C PRO A 718 25.15 50.06 -22.43
N THR A 719 24.55 49.24 -23.30
CA THR A 719 23.68 48.12 -22.92
C THR A 719 24.47 47.04 -22.18
N LEU A 720 25.60 46.61 -22.74
CA LEU A 720 26.47 45.61 -22.12
C LEU A 720 27.08 46.13 -20.81
N ASN A 721 27.49 47.40 -20.76
CA ASN A 721 28.00 48.02 -19.52
C ASN A 721 26.93 48.08 -18.42
N LYS A 722 25.70 48.49 -18.76
CA LYS A 722 24.59 48.50 -17.80
C LYS A 722 24.31 47.09 -17.27
N PHE A 723 24.33 46.08 -18.14
CA PHE A 723 24.13 44.70 -17.72
C PHE A 723 25.29 44.18 -16.85
N ARG A 724 26.53 44.50 -17.21
CA ARG A 724 27.72 44.23 -16.39
C ARG A 724 27.56 44.80 -14.97
N ASP A 725 27.17 46.07 -14.86
CA ASP A 725 27.05 46.75 -13.57
C ASP A 725 25.91 46.16 -12.72
N ILE A 726 24.83 45.68 -13.33
CA ILE A 726 23.77 44.92 -12.64
C ILE A 726 24.33 43.63 -12.05
N LEU A 727 25.06 42.84 -12.84
CA LEU A 727 25.63 41.57 -12.37
C LEU A 727 26.67 41.76 -11.26
N ILE A 728 27.45 42.85 -11.32
CA ILE A 728 28.38 43.23 -10.24
C ILE A 728 27.60 43.63 -8.98
N LYS A 729 26.57 44.46 -9.12
CA LYS A 729 25.74 44.91 -7.99
C LYS A 729 25.04 43.76 -7.28
N GLU A 730 24.56 42.78 -8.03
CA GLU A 730 23.91 41.57 -7.51
C GLU A 730 24.89 40.57 -6.86
N GLY A 731 26.19 40.74 -7.10
CA GLY A 731 27.25 39.89 -6.55
C GLY A 731 27.57 38.66 -7.40
N TRP A 732 27.15 38.58 -8.66
CA TRP A 732 27.55 37.48 -9.55
C TRP A 732 29.04 37.54 -9.89
N PHE A 733 29.53 38.75 -10.22
CA PHE A 733 30.93 38.97 -10.62
C PHE A 733 31.55 40.15 -9.87
N LYS A 734 32.86 40.12 -9.69
CA LYS A 734 33.67 41.31 -9.36
C LYS A 734 34.04 42.05 -10.64
N ALA A 735 34.41 43.33 -10.52
CA ALA A 735 34.72 44.17 -11.67
C ALA A 735 35.86 43.64 -12.55
N ASP A 736 36.80 42.89 -11.98
CA ASP A 736 37.93 42.24 -12.65
C ASP A 736 37.59 40.86 -13.23
N GLN A 737 36.41 40.31 -12.94
CA GLN A 737 35.97 38.98 -13.38
C GLN A 737 35.03 39.02 -14.60
N ILE A 738 34.64 40.21 -15.06
CA ILE A 738 33.68 40.40 -16.15
C ILE A 738 34.07 41.60 -16.99
N GLY A 739 34.01 41.48 -18.32
CA GLY A 739 34.43 42.56 -19.21
C GLY A 739 33.72 42.57 -20.55
N VAL A 740 33.66 43.74 -21.18
CA VAL A 740 33.19 43.91 -22.56
C VAL A 740 34.40 43.89 -23.49
N ARG A 741 34.33 43.12 -24.57
CA ARG A 741 35.38 43.05 -25.60
C ARG A 741 34.78 42.86 -27.00
N ASP A 742 35.56 43.19 -28.02
CA ASP A 742 35.16 42.94 -29.41
C ASP A 742 35.24 41.45 -29.74
N ALA A 743 34.23 40.94 -30.46
CA ALA A 743 34.14 39.52 -30.82
C ALA A 743 35.32 39.03 -31.70
N TYR A 744 35.96 39.94 -32.44
CA TYR A 744 37.10 39.66 -33.32
C TYR A 744 38.46 39.65 -32.60
N ASN A 745 38.56 40.28 -31.42
CA ASN A 745 39.79 40.35 -30.63
C ASN A 745 39.97 39.12 -29.73
N ASN A 746 39.57 37.94 -30.21
CA ASN A 746 39.74 36.67 -29.49
C ASN A 746 41.20 36.16 -29.66
N PRO A 747 42.02 36.12 -28.60
CA PRO A 747 43.41 35.67 -28.69
C PRO A 747 43.56 34.16 -28.99
N TYR A 748 42.48 33.36 -28.98
CA TYR A 748 42.50 31.91 -29.15
C TYR A 748 41.82 31.40 -30.44
N LYS A 749 41.17 32.28 -31.22
CA LYS A 749 40.56 31.97 -32.53
C LYS A 749 40.89 33.07 -33.53
N TYR A 750 42.16 33.14 -33.95
CA TYR A 750 42.56 34.02 -35.05
C TYR A 750 42.15 33.38 -36.38
N ASP A 751 41.03 33.82 -36.95
CA ASP A 751 40.65 33.51 -38.34
C ASP A 751 40.80 34.79 -39.18
N SER A 752 41.92 34.86 -39.90
CA SER A 752 42.26 36.00 -40.77
C SER A 752 41.34 36.15 -41.99
N SER A 753 40.36 35.25 -42.19
CA SER A 753 39.47 35.25 -43.36
C SER A 753 38.08 35.87 -43.12
N ARG A 754 37.73 36.23 -41.88
CA ARG A 754 36.42 36.82 -41.52
C ARG A 754 36.48 38.34 -41.33
N SER A 755 36.83 39.06 -42.38
CA SER A 755 36.51 40.48 -42.49
C SER A 755 35.06 40.63 -42.97
N SER A 756 34.08 40.65 -42.06
CA SER A 756 32.70 40.97 -42.44
C SER A 756 31.98 41.87 -41.43
N LEU A 757 31.99 43.18 -41.72
CA LEU A 757 30.84 44.10 -41.78
C LEU A 757 29.88 44.27 -40.58
N TYR A 758 30.06 43.61 -39.43
CA TYR A 758 29.28 43.89 -38.23
C TYR A 758 30.13 43.96 -36.96
N ASP A 759 30.31 45.18 -36.49
CA ASP A 759 30.92 45.55 -35.22
C ASP A 759 30.08 44.95 -34.06
N THR A 760 30.63 43.90 -33.43
CA THR A 760 29.93 43.10 -32.43
C THR A 760 30.76 43.06 -31.15
N GLN A 761 30.19 43.56 -30.06
CA GLN A 761 30.79 43.46 -28.73
C GLN A 761 30.13 42.38 -27.90
N GLN A 762 30.91 41.79 -26.99
CA GLN A 762 30.50 40.68 -26.13
C GLN A 762 30.83 40.99 -24.68
N LEU A 763 29.88 40.74 -23.80
CA LEU A 763 30.10 40.67 -22.35
C LEU A 763 30.54 39.25 -22.01
N VAL A 764 31.75 39.11 -21.49
CA VAL A 764 32.35 37.80 -21.20
C VAL A 764 32.74 37.69 -19.74
N SER A 765 32.58 36.48 -19.18
CA SER A 765 33.13 36.13 -17.88
C SER A 765 34.60 35.72 -18.00
N GLN A 766 35.37 36.05 -16.96
CA GLN A 766 36.75 35.63 -16.72
C GLN A 766 36.88 35.04 -15.30
N ARG A 767 35.77 34.57 -14.72
CA ARG A 767 35.73 34.01 -13.36
C ARG A 767 36.51 32.71 -13.31
N ALA A 768 37.67 32.78 -12.65
CA ALA A 768 38.71 31.74 -12.63
C ALA A 768 38.36 30.46 -11.85
N TYR A 769 37.46 30.53 -10.86
CA TYR A 769 37.15 29.43 -9.97
C TYR A 769 35.79 29.62 -9.33
N ILE A 770 34.98 28.57 -9.29
CA ILE A 770 33.67 28.53 -8.64
C ILE A 770 33.57 27.20 -7.90
N SER A 771 33.14 27.22 -6.64
CA SER A 771 33.02 25.97 -5.88
C SER A 771 31.66 25.30 -6.10
N ASN A 772 31.65 24.00 -6.38
CA ASN A 772 30.45 23.18 -6.53
C ASN A 772 29.83 22.76 -5.19
N GLN A 773 30.53 22.99 -4.07
CA GLN A 773 30.17 22.45 -2.76
C GLN A 773 28.83 22.99 -2.22
N TYR A 774 28.30 24.08 -2.79
CA TYR A 774 26.93 24.49 -2.51
C TYR A 774 25.91 23.41 -2.85
N SER A 775 26.12 22.64 -3.93
CA SER A 775 25.23 21.53 -4.33
C SER A 775 25.13 20.41 -3.28
N PHE A 776 26.06 20.36 -2.33
CA PHE A 776 25.99 19.42 -1.21
C PHE A 776 24.93 19.84 -0.18
N ILE A 777 24.54 21.12 -0.10
CA ILE A 777 23.43 21.57 0.76
C ILE A 777 22.10 20.91 0.38
N PRO A 778 21.58 21.07 -0.87
CA PRO A 778 20.34 20.41 -1.28
C PRO A 778 20.44 18.88 -1.22
N LEU A 779 21.61 18.30 -1.51
CA LEU A 779 21.87 16.86 -1.31
C LEU A 779 21.67 16.43 0.15
N HIS A 780 22.33 17.11 1.09
CA HIS A 780 22.24 16.82 2.52
C HIS A 780 20.80 16.95 3.03
N MET A 781 20.11 18.00 2.60
CA MET A 781 18.71 18.26 2.98
C MET A 781 17.78 17.18 2.44
N MET A 782 17.87 16.84 1.14
CA MET A 782 17.02 15.81 0.53
C MET A 782 17.24 14.45 1.19
N CYS A 783 18.49 14.07 1.45
CA CYS A 783 18.80 12.82 2.13
C CYS A 783 18.25 12.80 3.55
N ASN A 784 18.35 13.92 4.28
CA ASN A 784 17.80 14.02 5.64
C ASN A 784 16.27 13.89 5.63
N PHE A 785 15.57 14.60 4.73
CA PHE A 785 14.11 14.47 4.60
C PHE A 785 13.68 13.05 4.25
N ALA A 786 14.40 12.40 3.33
CA ALA A 786 14.13 11.01 2.99
C ALA A 786 14.25 10.08 4.22
N ILE A 787 15.30 10.25 5.03
CA ILE A 787 15.52 9.47 6.25
C ILE A 787 14.42 9.72 7.29
N GLU A 788 14.02 10.97 7.49
CA GLU A 788 12.91 11.34 8.38
C GLU A 788 11.59 10.68 7.99
N LYS A 789 11.41 10.36 6.69
CA LYS A 789 10.25 9.60 6.17
C LYS A 789 10.49 8.08 6.11
N GLY A 790 11.57 7.60 6.72
CA GLY A 790 11.85 6.17 6.92
C GLY A 790 12.63 5.50 5.80
N LEU A 791 13.21 6.25 4.86
CA LEU A 791 14.08 5.69 3.80
C LEU A 791 15.45 5.31 4.38
N LYS A 792 16.08 4.31 3.77
CA LYS A 792 17.34 3.72 4.26
C LYS A 792 18.52 4.25 3.46
N PHE A 793 19.17 5.29 3.98
CA PHE A 793 20.39 5.86 3.43
C PHE A 793 21.56 5.72 4.41
N ASP A 794 22.79 5.63 3.90
CA ASP A 794 24.01 5.82 4.68
C ASP A 794 24.34 7.30 4.81
N TYR A 795 23.61 7.96 5.72
CA TYR A 795 23.81 9.38 5.94
C TYR A 795 25.22 9.71 6.41
N SER A 796 25.78 8.86 7.29
CA SER A 796 27.13 9.03 7.82
C SER A 796 28.19 8.98 6.72
N ASP A 797 28.08 8.03 5.79
CA ASP A 797 29.03 7.94 4.68
C ASP A 797 28.81 9.06 3.65
N LEU A 798 27.55 9.42 3.37
CA LEU A 798 27.22 10.53 2.48
C LEU A 798 27.83 11.85 2.98
N ILE A 799 27.58 12.23 4.24
CA ILE A 799 28.13 13.49 4.79
C ILE A 799 29.64 13.45 4.94
N LYS A 800 30.24 12.26 5.07
CA LYS A 800 31.70 12.10 5.16
C LYS A 800 32.36 12.25 3.78
N THR A 801 31.75 11.69 2.74
CA THR A 801 32.27 11.70 1.37
C THR A 801 31.97 13.00 0.63
N LYS A 802 30.85 13.64 0.93
CA LYS A 802 30.41 14.94 0.38
C LYS A 802 30.36 16.03 1.44
N ASN A 803 31.40 16.10 2.28
CA ASN A 803 31.57 17.18 3.26
C ASN A 803 32.03 18.49 2.63
N PHE A 804 31.97 19.58 3.41
CA PHE A 804 32.57 20.84 3.03
C PHE A 804 34.08 20.84 3.29
N GLN A 805 34.87 21.07 2.25
CA GLN A 805 36.33 21.02 2.26
C GLN A 805 36.92 22.38 1.94
N LYS A 806 38.00 22.76 2.65
CA LYS A 806 38.71 24.02 2.40
C LYS A 806 39.12 24.11 0.93
N ASN A 807 38.89 25.28 0.33
CA ASN A 807 39.34 25.63 -1.01
C ASN A 807 39.96 27.04 -1.01
N ILE A 808 40.08 27.66 -2.18
CA ILE A 808 40.73 28.97 -2.35
C ILE A 808 40.01 30.11 -1.60
N PHE A 809 38.73 29.94 -1.23
CA PHE A 809 37.97 30.99 -0.59
C PHE A 809 38.26 31.04 0.92
N PRO A 810 38.64 32.21 1.48
CA PRO A 810 38.85 32.36 2.91
C PRO A 810 37.59 32.00 3.69
N LYS A 811 37.75 31.27 4.81
CA LYS A 811 36.64 30.86 5.69
C LYS A 811 35.54 30.05 4.97
N HIS A 812 35.85 29.43 3.83
CA HIS A 812 34.93 28.63 3.02
C HIS A 812 34.00 27.73 3.84
N VAL A 813 34.56 26.83 4.66
CA VAL A 813 33.78 25.84 5.42
C VAL A 813 32.78 26.51 6.37
N SER A 814 33.24 27.48 7.16
CA SER A 814 32.35 28.21 8.08
C SER A 814 31.28 29.03 7.35
N PHE A 815 31.58 29.54 6.15
CA PHE A 815 30.62 30.29 5.35
C PHE A 815 29.54 29.38 4.79
N ILE A 816 29.91 28.25 4.16
CA ILE A 816 28.93 27.36 3.55
C ILE A 816 28.07 26.63 4.60
N GLU A 817 28.60 26.33 5.79
CA GLU A 817 27.81 25.84 6.93
C GLU A 817 26.80 26.88 7.44
N LYS A 818 27.18 28.17 7.44
CA LYS A 818 26.27 29.28 7.76
C LYS A 818 25.12 29.33 6.74
N ILE A 819 25.42 29.23 5.44
CA ILE A 819 24.39 29.18 4.38
C ILE A 819 23.50 27.95 4.53
N LYS A 820 24.07 26.78 4.82
CA LYS A 820 23.31 25.54 5.10
C LYS A 820 22.32 25.75 6.25
N THR A 821 22.75 26.43 7.31
CA THR A 821 21.89 26.74 8.47
C THR A 821 20.69 27.60 8.07
N TYR A 822 20.90 28.66 7.28
CA TYR A 822 19.79 29.49 6.78
C TYR A 822 18.81 28.69 5.92
N LEU A 823 19.30 27.82 5.05
CA LEU A 823 18.45 27.03 4.15
C LEU A 823 17.72 25.89 4.87
N VAL A 824 18.30 25.31 5.93
CA VAL A 824 17.61 24.33 6.79
C VAL A 824 16.50 24.98 7.59
N ASP A 825 16.72 26.18 8.16
CA ASP A 825 15.67 26.95 8.84
C ASP A 825 14.52 27.30 7.88
N TYR A 826 14.88 27.84 6.70
CA TYR A 826 13.94 28.10 5.61
C TYR A 826 13.09 26.86 5.27
N ALA A 827 13.73 25.71 5.02
CA ALA A 827 13.02 24.50 4.66
C ALA A 827 12.13 23.99 5.81
N THR A 828 12.57 24.12 7.06
CA THR A 828 11.77 23.74 8.24
C THR A 828 10.49 24.58 8.33
N LYS A 829 10.59 25.90 8.12
CA LYS A 829 9.45 26.81 8.05
C LYS A 829 8.51 26.46 6.89
N ALA A 830 9.08 26.22 5.70
CA ALA A 830 8.32 25.83 4.51
C ALA A 830 7.59 24.50 4.66
N ILE A 831 8.19 23.51 5.33
CA ILE A 831 7.56 22.22 5.61
C ILE A 831 6.43 22.36 6.62
N SER A 832 6.59 23.25 7.61
CA SER A 832 5.54 23.50 8.60
C SER A 832 4.33 24.23 8.00
N ASN A 833 4.56 25.05 6.95
CA ASN A 833 3.53 25.85 6.29
C ASN A 833 3.57 25.66 4.75
N PRO A 834 3.24 24.45 4.25
CA PRO A 834 3.53 24.05 2.86
C PRO A 834 2.70 24.76 1.79
N LEU A 835 1.66 25.49 2.19
CA LEU A 835 0.82 26.30 1.31
C LEU A 835 1.22 27.79 1.30
N GLU A 836 2.09 28.21 2.21
CA GLU A 836 2.57 29.59 2.27
C GLU A 836 3.78 29.80 1.36
N VAL A 837 3.88 30.99 0.76
CA VAL A 837 5.08 31.40 0.03
C VAL A 837 6.08 31.90 1.06
N ILE A 838 7.03 31.05 1.41
CA ILE A 838 8.13 31.39 2.31
C ILE A 838 9.37 31.63 1.46
N GLU A 839 10.07 32.73 1.74
CA GLU A 839 11.36 33.06 1.15
C GLU A 839 12.49 32.74 2.13
N HIS A 840 13.69 32.49 1.63
CA HIS A 840 14.86 32.31 2.48
C HIS A 840 15.34 33.66 3.05
N GLU A 841 15.75 33.69 4.31
CA GLU A 841 16.22 34.90 4.99
C GLU A 841 17.76 35.05 4.94
N ILE A 842 18.38 34.81 3.78
CA ILE A 842 19.83 34.95 3.64
C ILE A 842 20.20 36.45 3.54
N PRO A 843 21.08 36.99 4.42
CA PRO A 843 21.49 38.38 4.37
C PRO A 843 22.10 38.78 3.02
N VAL A 844 21.84 40.00 2.57
CA VAL A 844 22.25 40.50 1.23
C VAL A 844 23.74 40.31 0.95
N GLU A 845 24.61 40.60 1.93
CA GLU A 845 26.05 40.44 1.77
C GLU A 845 26.48 38.97 1.70
N ASP A 846 25.81 38.09 2.47
CA ASP A 846 26.03 36.65 2.36
C ASP A 846 25.54 36.12 0.99
N MET A 847 24.42 36.62 0.46
CA MET A 847 23.94 36.27 -0.88
C MET A 847 24.89 36.71 -1.99
N LYS A 848 25.46 37.91 -1.92
CA LYS A 848 26.47 38.37 -2.88
C LYS A 848 27.71 37.47 -2.85
N GLN A 849 28.17 37.11 -1.66
CA GLN A 849 29.30 36.19 -1.51
C GLN A 849 28.94 34.78 -2.02
N LEU A 850 27.71 34.32 -1.75
CA LEU A 850 27.21 33.04 -2.23
C LEU A 850 27.23 32.96 -3.76
N ARG A 851 26.64 33.96 -4.43
CA ARG A 851 26.62 34.08 -5.89
C ARG A 851 28.03 34.08 -6.50
N ASN A 852 28.94 34.90 -5.95
CA ASN A 852 30.27 35.03 -6.55
C ASN A 852 31.13 33.77 -6.41
N HIS A 853 31.05 33.09 -5.27
CA HIS A 853 31.96 31.98 -4.95
C HIS A 853 31.39 30.60 -5.26
N TYR A 854 30.07 30.42 -5.29
CA TYR A 854 29.46 29.09 -5.29
C TYR A 854 28.33 28.86 -6.29
N LEU A 855 27.70 29.92 -6.81
CA LEU A 855 26.58 29.77 -7.75
C LEU A 855 27.07 30.04 -9.17
N HIS A 856 26.70 29.16 -10.08
CA HIS A 856 27.09 29.25 -11.48
C HIS A 856 26.16 30.20 -12.23
N TYR A 857 26.68 30.90 -13.22
CA TYR A 857 25.89 31.72 -14.13
C TYR A 857 25.80 30.98 -15.46
N ASN A 858 24.65 30.42 -15.81
CA ASN A 858 24.55 29.51 -16.95
C ASN A 858 23.77 30.06 -18.16
N ALA A 859 23.10 31.22 -18.00
CA ALA A 859 22.36 31.87 -19.07
C ALA A 859 23.33 32.65 -19.98
N THR A 860 23.65 32.08 -21.13
CA THR A 860 24.72 32.55 -22.05
C THR A 860 24.19 32.67 -23.48
N SER A 861 24.93 33.31 -24.39
CA SER A 861 24.48 33.60 -25.76
C SER A 861 24.32 32.38 -26.69
N GLY A 862 24.40 31.15 -26.17
CA GLY A 862 24.26 29.90 -26.93
C GLY A 862 22.80 29.47 -27.12
N VAL A 863 22.51 28.67 -28.15
CA VAL A 863 21.13 28.23 -28.49
C VAL A 863 20.46 27.47 -27.34
N VAL A 864 21.18 26.57 -26.68
CA VAL A 864 20.66 25.78 -25.54
C VAL A 864 20.57 26.62 -24.27
N ASN A 865 21.54 27.52 -24.06
CA ASN A 865 21.68 28.31 -22.84
C ASN A 865 21.11 29.73 -22.96
N ALA A 866 20.35 30.02 -24.02
CA ALA A 866 19.84 31.35 -24.31
C ALA A 866 19.06 31.90 -23.11
N PRO A 867 19.31 33.14 -22.68
CA PRO A 867 18.59 33.74 -21.55
C PRO A 867 17.12 33.99 -21.89
N GLU A 868 16.26 33.88 -20.88
CA GLU A 868 14.88 34.38 -20.91
C GLU A 868 14.86 35.91 -20.88
N PRO A 869 13.85 36.56 -21.50
CA PRO A 869 13.61 37.99 -21.33
C PRO A 869 13.49 38.35 -19.84
N GLU A 870 14.07 39.49 -19.47
CA GLU A 870 14.04 40.01 -18.09
C GLU A 870 14.63 39.09 -17.01
N ARG A 871 15.34 38.00 -17.36
CA ARG A 871 15.85 37.00 -16.42
C ARG A 871 14.75 36.39 -15.54
N LYS A 872 13.54 36.23 -16.11
CA LYS A 872 12.42 35.57 -15.43
C LYS A 872 12.22 34.18 -16.03
N ARG A 873 12.34 33.16 -15.18
CA ARG A 873 12.13 31.77 -15.58
C ARG A 873 10.68 31.56 -16.01
N PHE A 874 10.47 30.94 -17.16
CA PHE A 874 9.13 30.49 -17.55
C PHE A 874 8.68 29.33 -16.65
N ILE A 875 7.45 29.42 -16.14
CA ILE A 875 6.80 28.37 -15.35
C ILE A 875 5.68 27.80 -16.19
N ILE A 876 5.75 26.50 -16.50
CA ILE A 876 4.72 25.81 -17.27
C ILE A 876 3.44 25.77 -16.43
N LYS A 877 2.36 26.36 -16.94
CA LYS A 877 1.04 26.28 -16.31
C LYS A 877 0.47 24.88 -16.56
N GLY A 878 0.27 24.12 -15.49
CA GLY A 878 -0.31 22.78 -15.50
C GLY A 878 -1.82 22.76 -15.39
#